data_AF-A0A1J5DXK9-F1
#
_entry.id   AF-A0A1J5DXK9-F1
#
_cell.length_a   1.000
_cell.length_b   1.000
_cell.length_c   1.000
_cell.angle_alpha   90.00
_cell.angle_beta   90.00
_cell.angle_gamma   90.00
#
_symmetry.space_group_name_H-M   'P 1'
#
loop_
_entity.id
_entity.type
_entity.pdbx_description
1 polymer ?
#
loop_
_entity_poly.entity_id
_entity_poly.type
_entity_poly.pdbx_seq_one_letter_code
_entity_poly.pdbx_strand_id
1 'polypeptide(L)'
;MFAVTAFLSGLFAASCSGPDDPKTIDPGTVECERDNISEPGLAQIFNLNEPSTGFVCPEEDQDWYRVTLTNQEQIVSVSLSMSVPLSQIEPTYAFWSLNAAGEPETVVAQPPATSIGAHLDVVHCMEPGDYLFVVSDEGNDAEDFRHPYTIAVKGQPDPDPNEPNNERTGAKGLTSGTSVQAAIACRGDQDYYSIEVPTGVIVRMKLTAPIAKYQPTLELLSSDGQILVTESNDSGAVQETNIDRYEVVPAAGTYYVLVKDNDNAEANPDVLYTLLLELVTDQDPNEPNNHPSVATQLSGSSVTCSGSWSSTMQFQGTIGSPGDSDWFELPLTGCNNGLIEAEVVLNNNNLPMNEQWDFNDKIQATVALIRPHAGDSCDSDQDCITLNKSCEDGWDCAGLFNTCLPEQLCSGASVCLPSDVCGALETQRRYQCSPTVAECQKSSGTQPPKNQATISAPLYDDSHVYLRVSDFQADGGAPDVLYTLKVRVRTDPDTHERSNLYANELPPIIPVWRQPAVDIPVHDCTNGDCCGSGNWVTGSLGYESDIDWYRYPHPCAGQDCTARIVYDVDGGPVDFTIRVSRQTDDEDSWFEALASDELANQLARSGALGGTAAGDSCFYAYSGHAASGGFYYYVSVRDVLELYNNSGLVRPESRDWSPEQTYRFCVEKVYNACLEPPCQVYETGCGIPQQ
;
A
#
# COMPACT_ATOMS: atom_id res chain seq x y z
N MET A 1 -1.68 43.14 10.20
CA MET A 1 -3.13 43.47 10.06
C MET A 1 -3.84 42.73 11.19
N PHE A 2 -4.60 43.27 12.13
CA PHE A 2 -5.06 44.59 12.58
C PHE A 2 -5.16 44.44 14.13
N ALA A 3 -4.39 45.18 14.92
CA ALA A 3 -4.74 46.45 15.58
C ALA A 3 -5.42 46.29 16.96
N VAL A 4 -4.60 46.58 17.99
CA VAL A 4 -4.94 46.88 19.38
C VAL A 4 -5.62 48.26 19.46
N THR A 5 -6.59 48.43 20.37
CA THR A 5 -6.91 49.74 20.96
C THR A 5 -7.47 49.61 22.38
N ALA A 6 -6.86 50.34 23.30
CA ALA A 6 -7.27 50.58 24.68
C ALA A 6 -7.70 52.05 24.85
N PHE A 7 -8.67 52.36 25.71
CA PHE A 7 -9.00 53.67 26.35
C PHE A 7 -10.20 53.38 27.30
N LEU A 8 -10.43 53.93 28.50
CA LEU A 8 -9.74 54.86 29.40
C LEU A 8 -10.41 54.80 30.79
N SER A 9 -9.66 55.22 31.80
CA SER A 9 -9.89 55.39 33.24
C SER A 9 -10.98 56.40 33.70
N GLY A 10 -11.43 56.26 34.95
CA GLY A 10 -12.04 57.35 35.74
C GLY A 10 -12.26 57.01 37.23
N LEU A 11 -11.46 57.61 38.12
CA LEU A 11 -11.55 57.57 39.60
C LEU A 11 -12.77 58.31 40.16
N PHE A 12 -13.29 57.87 41.32
CA PHE A 12 -13.69 58.76 42.42
C PHE A 12 -13.51 58.07 43.78
N ALA A 13 -12.81 58.76 44.69
CA ALA A 13 -12.71 58.45 46.11
C ALA A 13 -13.61 59.41 46.91
N ALA A 14 -14.28 58.91 47.95
CA ALA A 14 -14.80 59.72 49.05
C ALA A 14 -14.83 58.90 50.36
N SER A 15 -14.48 59.57 51.45
CA SER A 15 -14.04 59.06 52.76
C SER A 15 -15.16 59.02 53.83
N CYS A 16 -14.85 58.28 54.90
CA CYS A 16 -15.57 57.78 56.09
C CYS A 16 -16.31 58.76 57.03
N SER A 17 -17.31 58.22 57.78
CA SER A 17 -17.51 58.36 59.25
C SER A 17 -18.70 57.51 59.78
N GLY A 18 -18.51 56.66 60.81
CA GLY A 18 -19.49 55.73 61.45
C GLY A 18 -20.49 56.38 62.45
N PRO A 19 -21.04 55.69 63.48
CA PRO A 19 -20.86 54.29 63.96
C PRO A 19 -22.18 53.51 64.28
N ASP A 20 -22.07 52.18 64.44
CA ASP A 20 -22.74 51.31 65.44
C ASP A 20 -22.87 49.86 64.89
N ASP A 21 -22.11 48.94 65.50
CA ASP A 21 -22.25 47.47 65.37
C ASP A 21 -23.12 46.99 66.56
N PRO A 22 -23.96 45.93 66.47
CA PRO A 22 -23.47 44.55 66.32
C PRO A 22 -24.40 43.61 65.54
N LYS A 23 -23.87 42.91 64.53
CA LYS A 23 -24.10 41.46 64.36
C LYS A 23 -22.89 40.84 63.65
N THR A 24 -21.91 40.44 64.46
CA THR A 24 -21.00 39.35 64.12
C THR A 24 -21.82 38.14 63.71
N ILE A 25 -21.90 37.88 62.40
CA ILE A 25 -22.02 36.52 61.91
C ILE A 25 -20.62 35.96 62.08
N ASP A 26 -20.45 35.07 63.04
CA ASP A 26 -19.28 34.21 63.17
C ASP A 26 -19.21 33.36 61.87
N PRO A 27 -18.27 33.62 60.95
CA PRO A 27 -17.94 32.63 59.95
C PRO A 27 -17.09 31.63 60.72
N GLY A 28 -17.75 30.62 61.30
CA GLY A 28 -17.07 29.56 62.04
C GLY A 28 -15.79 29.20 61.29
N THR A 29 -14.67 29.36 61.98
CA THR A 29 -13.34 29.04 61.47
C THR A 29 -13.44 27.67 60.81
N VAL A 30 -13.36 27.63 59.48
CA VAL A 30 -13.29 26.37 58.74
C VAL A 30 -11.88 25.87 58.98
N GLU A 31 -11.70 25.19 60.10
CA GLU A 31 -10.45 24.56 60.47
C GLU A 31 -10.34 23.27 59.67
N CYS A 32 -9.15 23.09 59.10
CA CYS A 32 -8.72 21.86 58.48
C CYS A 32 -8.95 20.65 59.41
N GLU A 33 -9.62 19.61 58.92
CA GLU A 33 -9.82 18.37 59.65
C GLU A 33 -8.49 17.62 59.70
N ARG A 34 -7.83 17.65 60.86
CA ARG A 34 -6.66 16.81 61.11
C ARG A 34 -7.14 15.45 61.59
N ASP A 35 -6.88 14.42 60.82
CA ASP A 35 -7.05 13.06 61.29
C ASP A 35 -5.80 12.55 62.02
N ASN A 36 -5.82 11.27 62.40
CA ASN A 36 -4.69 10.64 63.10
C ASN A 36 -4.02 9.56 62.24
N ILE A 37 -4.18 9.59 60.92
CA ILE A 37 -3.55 8.64 59.99
C ILE A 37 -2.45 9.29 59.15
N SER A 38 -2.04 10.51 59.48
CA SER A 38 -0.97 11.30 58.82
C SER A 38 0.46 10.71 58.86
N GLU A 39 0.68 9.52 59.45
CA GLU A 39 2.01 8.88 59.47
C GLU A 39 1.92 7.33 59.39
N PRO A 40 2.92 6.64 58.80
CA PRO A 40 2.88 5.19 58.59
C PRO A 40 2.62 4.35 59.84
N GLY A 41 3.11 4.81 61.00
CA GLY A 41 2.94 4.12 62.29
C GLY A 41 1.50 4.18 62.84
N LEU A 42 0.67 5.10 62.33
CA LEU A 42 -0.73 5.27 62.72
C LEU A 42 -1.71 4.75 61.67
N ALA A 43 -1.22 4.06 60.64
CA ALA A 43 -2.02 3.63 59.51
C ALA A 43 -3.30 2.87 59.91
N GLN A 44 -4.43 3.30 59.36
CA GLN A 44 -5.72 2.66 59.62
C GLN A 44 -5.87 1.37 58.82
N ILE A 45 -6.50 0.34 59.41
CA ILE A 45 -6.82 -0.89 58.66
C ILE A 45 -7.84 -0.56 57.56
N PHE A 46 -7.49 -0.90 56.32
CA PHE A 46 -8.36 -0.78 55.16
C PHE A 46 -8.97 -2.14 54.83
N ASN A 47 -10.29 -2.19 54.77
CA ASN A 47 -11.00 -3.38 54.32
C ASN A 47 -11.12 -3.37 52.80
N LEU A 48 -10.55 -4.37 52.13
CA LEU A 48 -10.72 -4.52 50.68
C LEU A 48 -12.21 -4.61 50.31
N ASN A 49 -12.53 -4.07 49.13
CA ASN A 49 -13.87 -4.02 48.56
C ASN A 49 -14.86 -3.09 49.27
N GLU A 50 -14.44 -2.38 50.32
CA GLU A 50 -15.21 -1.32 50.98
C GLU A 50 -14.56 0.04 50.67
N PRO A 51 -15.32 1.04 50.18
CA PRO A 51 -14.76 2.37 49.98
C PRO A 51 -14.49 3.06 51.33
N SER A 52 -13.40 3.82 51.41
CA SER A 52 -13.12 4.76 52.49
C SER A 52 -13.18 6.20 51.99
N THR A 53 -13.41 7.13 52.91
CA THR A 53 -13.41 8.57 52.63
C THR A 53 -12.52 9.28 53.63
N GLY A 54 -11.73 10.25 53.16
CA GLY A 54 -10.88 11.09 53.99
C GLY A 54 -10.70 12.48 53.36
N PHE A 55 -9.91 13.33 54.00
CA PHE A 55 -9.55 14.65 53.49
C PHE A 55 -8.04 14.73 53.44
N VAL A 56 -7.47 15.26 52.36
CA VAL A 56 -6.06 15.65 52.35
C VAL A 56 -6.00 17.07 52.89
N CYS A 57 -5.75 17.19 54.19
CA CYS A 57 -5.68 18.46 54.88
C CYS A 57 -4.96 18.34 56.24
N PRO A 58 -3.92 19.16 56.54
CA PRO A 58 -3.51 20.37 55.83
C PRO A 58 -2.56 20.08 54.64
N GLU A 59 -1.90 21.11 54.09
CA GLU A 59 -0.75 20.91 53.20
C GLU A 59 0.25 19.91 53.84
N GLU A 60 0.83 19.05 53.01
CA GLU A 60 1.67 17.90 53.41
C GLU A 60 0.94 16.73 54.12
N ASP A 61 -0.38 16.76 54.23
CA ASP A 61 -1.13 15.65 54.82
C ASP A 61 -1.13 14.38 53.96
N GLN A 62 -1.12 13.24 54.65
CA GLN A 62 -0.91 11.92 54.06
C GLN A 62 -1.71 10.87 54.79
N ASP A 63 -2.74 10.35 54.15
CA ASP A 63 -3.62 9.39 54.82
C ASP A 63 -3.08 7.98 54.64
N TRP A 64 -2.49 7.43 55.70
CA TRP A 64 -1.90 6.10 55.68
C TRP A 64 -2.91 5.01 56.05
N TYR A 65 -2.90 3.97 55.25
CA TYR A 65 -3.73 2.78 55.39
C TYR A 65 -2.89 1.51 55.37
N ARG A 66 -3.33 0.49 56.10
CA ARG A 66 -2.75 -0.87 56.09
C ARG A 66 -3.73 -1.84 55.45
N VAL A 67 -3.26 -2.62 54.48
CA VAL A 67 -4.04 -3.61 53.76
C VAL A 67 -3.27 -4.92 53.65
N THR A 68 -3.98 -6.04 53.71
CA THR A 68 -3.41 -7.38 53.52
C THR A 68 -4.04 -7.99 52.27
N LEU A 69 -3.20 -8.34 51.29
CA LEU A 69 -3.59 -9.07 50.09
C LEU A 69 -3.36 -10.58 50.31
N THR A 70 -4.35 -11.38 49.97
CA THR A 70 -4.31 -12.84 50.00
C THR A 70 -3.96 -13.42 48.63
N ASN A 71 -3.76 -14.74 48.56
CA ASN A 71 -3.52 -15.46 47.30
C ASN A 71 -4.72 -15.44 46.32
N GLN A 72 -5.78 -14.71 46.62
CA GLN A 72 -6.95 -14.52 45.76
C GLN A 72 -7.09 -13.04 45.36
N GLU A 73 -6.06 -12.22 45.57
CA GLU A 73 -6.08 -10.76 45.42
C GLU A 73 -4.78 -10.28 44.74
N GLN A 74 -4.45 -10.88 43.60
CA GLN A 74 -3.24 -10.56 42.82
C GLN A 74 -3.45 -9.38 41.87
N ILE A 75 -4.71 -9.15 41.47
CA ILE A 75 -5.11 -8.01 40.65
C ILE A 75 -5.82 -7.02 41.56
N VAL A 76 -5.23 -5.84 41.72
CA VAL A 76 -5.70 -4.78 42.61
C VAL A 76 -6.19 -3.59 41.81
N SER A 77 -7.50 -3.38 41.77
CA SER A 77 -8.13 -2.21 41.16
C SER A 77 -8.31 -1.10 42.20
N VAL A 78 -7.82 0.09 41.89
CA VAL A 78 -7.85 1.26 42.77
C VAL A 78 -8.62 2.38 42.09
N SER A 79 -9.74 2.79 42.69
CA SER A 79 -10.50 3.97 42.28
C SER A 79 -10.36 5.07 43.33
N LEU A 80 -9.76 6.20 42.95
CA LEU A 80 -9.61 7.39 43.79
C LEU A 80 -10.29 8.59 43.12
N SER A 81 -11.27 9.19 43.78
CA SER A 81 -11.95 10.38 43.26
C SER A 81 -12.19 11.42 44.35
N MET A 82 -12.22 12.68 43.94
CA MET A 82 -12.72 13.76 44.78
C MET A 82 -14.23 13.84 44.69
N SER A 83 -14.89 14.27 45.77
CA SER A 83 -16.34 14.51 45.77
C SER A 83 -16.79 15.62 44.82
N VAL A 84 -15.84 16.41 44.28
CA VAL A 84 -16.06 17.39 43.22
C VAL A 84 -14.97 17.29 42.13
N PRO A 85 -15.27 17.60 40.86
CA PRO A 85 -14.28 17.54 39.77
C PRO A 85 -13.20 18.63 39.81
N LEU A 86 -13.40 19.69 40.59
CA LEU A 86 -12.48 20.83 40.71
C LEU A 86 -12.00 20.96 42.15
N SER A 87 -11.31 19.92 42.63
CA SER A 87 -10.60 19.99 43.91
C SER A 87 -9.40 20.94 43.81
N GLN A 88 -8.77 21.27 44.93
CA GLN A 88 -7.52 22.05 44.96
C GLN A 88 -6.27 21.17 44.95
N ILE A 89 -6.43 19.86 45.16
CA ILE A 89 -5.33 18.88 45.16
C ILE A 89 -5.28 18.12 43.84
N GLU A 90 -4.10 17.57 43.55
CA GLU A 90 -3.83 16.57 42.54
C GLU A 90 -3.88 15.19 43.23
N PRO A 91 -5.05 14.53 43.38
CA PRO A 91 -5.16 13.35 44.23
C PRO A 91 -4.31 12.20 43.68
N THR A 92 -3.52 11.58 44.54
CA THR A 92 -2.66 10.43 44.21
C THR A 92 -2.63 9.39 45.33
N TYR A 93 -2.05 8.23 45.04
CA TYR A 93 -1.80 7.20 46.05
C TYR A 93 -0.51 6.42 45.74
N ALA A 94 0.05 5.77 46.76
CA ALA A 94 1.17 4.84 46.57
C ALA A 94 1.09 3.67 47.54
N PHE A 95 1.28 2.45 47.04
CA PHE A 95 1.46 1.23 47.84
C PHE A 95 2.93 1.00 48.13
N TRP A 96 3.22 0.69 49.38
CA TRP A 96 4.55 0.44 49.92
C TRP A 96 4.64 -0.98 50.46
N SER A 97 5.69 -1.69 50.06
CA SER A 97 6.12 -2.92 50.74
C SER A 97 6.63 -2.59 52.15
N LEU A 98 6.67 -3.60 53.01
CA LEU A 98 7.10 -3.44 54.40
C LEU A 98 8.45 -4.11 54.64
N ASN A 99 9.34 -3.37 55.32
CA ASN A 99 10.58 -3.94 55.83
C ASN A 99 10.31 -4.88 57.03
N ALA A 100 11.36 -5.52 57.55
CA ALA A 100 11.25 -6.42 58.71
C ALA A 100 10.72 -5.75 60.01
N ALA A 101 10.75 -4.42 60.10
CA ALA A 101 10.19 -3.65 61.21
C ALA A 101 8.72 -3.23 60.97
N GLY A 102 8.16 -3.51 59.80
CA GLY A 102 6.79 -3.14 59.43
C GLY A 102 6.64 -1.70 58.93
N GLU A 103 7.74 -1.05 58.57
CA GLU A 103 7.78 0.32 58.02
C GLU A 103 7.85 0.29 56.48
N PRO A 104 7.38 1.35 55.78
CA PRO A 104 7.47 1.45 54.32
C PRO A 104 8.91 1.28 53.81
N GLU A 105 9.10 0.41 52.82
CA GLU A 105 10.42 0.13 52.22
C GLU A 105 10.52 0.62 50.78
N THR A 106 9.72 0.05 49.87
CA THR A 106 9.71 0.42 48.45
C THR A 106 8.30 0.62 47.95
N VAL A 107 8.07 1.64 47.11
CA VAL A 107 6.82 1.77 46.35
C VAL A 107 6.73 0.63 45.35
N VAL A 108 5.63 -0.13 45.42
CA VAL A 108 5.37 -1.28 44.55
C VAL A 108 4.26 -1.01 43.53
N ALA A 109 3.37 -0.05 43.81
CA ALA A 109 2.29 0.34 42.90
C ALA A 109 1.90 1.81 43.13
N GLN A 110 1.73 2.55 42.04
CA GLN A 110 1.28 3.94 42.04
C GLN A 110 0.63 4.28 40.68
N PRO A 111 -0.33 5.22 40.63
CA PRO A 111 -0.92 5.67 39.37
C PRO A 111 0.12 6.44 38.53
N PRO A 112 -0.15 6.65 37.23
CA PRO A 112 0.58 7.64 36.45
C PRO A 112 0.34 9.06 37.00
N ALA A 113 1.13 10.03 36.53
CA ALA A 113 1.03 11.43 36.94
C ALA A 113 -0.42 11.94 36.85
N THR A 114 -0.89 12.56 37.92
CA THR A 114 -2.28 13.00 38.06
C THR A 114 -2.45 14.48 37.71
N SER A 115 -3.65 15.01 37.90
CA SER A 115 -3.95 16.44 37.77
C SER A 115 -5.00 16.86 38.78
N ILE A 116 -5.17 18.17 38.94
CA ILE A 116 -6.13 18.74 39.89
C ILE A 116 -7.52 18.10 39.75
N GLY A 117 -8.00 17.49 40.84
CA GLY A 117 -9.32 16.86 40.92
C GLY A 117 -9.52 15.61 40.06
N ALA A 118 -8.45 14.98 39.57
CA ALA A 118 -8.54 13.79 38.72
C ALA A 118 -9.32 12.64 39.38
N HIS A 119 -10.00 11.87 38.54
CA HIS A 119 -10.55 10.56 38.92
C HIS A 119 -9.61 9.48 38.39
N LEU A 120 -9.03 8.70 39.31
CA LEU A 120 -8.16 7.58 38.99
C LEU A 120 -8.95 6.28 39.04
N ASP A 121 -8.75 5.42 38.05
CA ASP A 121 -9.25 4.03 37.99
C ASP A 121 -8.14 3.17 37.37
N VAL A 122 -7.26 2.63 38.21
CA VAL A 122 -6.00 1.98 37.78
C VAL A 122 -5.91 0.57 38.36
N VAL A 123 -5.40 -0.37 37.57
CA VAL A 123 -5.24 -1.78 37.96
C VAL A 123 -3.76 -2.15 38.06
N HIS A 124 -3.37 -2.77 39.17
CA HIS A 124 -2.00 -3.20 39.47
C HIS A 124 -1.90 -4.72 39.67
N CYS A 125 -0.81 -5.31 39.19
CA CYS A 125 -0.40 -6.65 39.61
C CYS A 125 0.37 -6.54 40.92
N MET A 126 -0.09 -7.23 41.96
CA MET A 126 0.50 -7.20 43.29
C MET A 126 0.64 -8.61 43.85
N GLU A 127 1.78 -8.88 44.46
CA GLU A 127 1.98 -10.15 45.17
C GLU A 127 1.14 -10.21 46.46
N PRO A 128 0.72 -11.40 46.91
CA PRO A 128 0.08 -11.55 48.22
C PRO A 128 1.01 -11.10 49.35
N GLY A 129 0.51 -10.28 50.27
CA GLY A 129 1.33 -9.72 51.34
C GLY A 129 0.67 -8.59 52.12
N ASP A 130 1.37 -8.09 53.12
CA ASP A 130 0.97 -6.91 53.89
C ASP A 130 1.58 -5.65 53.26
N TYR A 131 0.74 -4.65 53.02
CA TYR A 131 1.13 -3.37 52.44
C TYR A 131 0.66 -2.20 53.29
N LEU A 132 1.40 -1.10 53.20
CA LEU A 132 0.87 0.21 53.53
C LEU A 132 0.52 0.92 52.23
N PHE A 133 -0.57 1.68 52.18
CA PHE A 133 -0.78 2.62 51.10
C PHE A 133 -1.13 3.99 51.65
N VAL A 134 -0.71 5.03 50.94
CA VAL A 134 -0.93 6.43 51.30
C VAL A 134 -1.79 7.10 50.24
N VAL A 135 -2.74 7.93 50.66
CA VAL A 135 -3.46 8.87 49.80
C VAL A 135 -2.97 10.27 50.14
N SER A 136 -2.61 11.06 49.13
CA SER A 136 -2.09 12.41 49.32
C SER A 136 -2.36 13.29 48.10
N ASP A 137 -1.95 14.55 48.20
CA ASP A 137 -1.74 15.43 47.06
C ASP A 137 -0.41 15.11 46.37
N GLU A 138 -0.39 15.12 45.03
CA GLU A 138 0.84 14.93 44.26
C GLU A 138 1.73 16.16 44.37
N GLY A 139 2.93 15.98 44.92
CA GLY A 139 3.82 17.10 45.28
C GLY A 139 3.74 17.50 46.76
N ASN A 140 2.68 17.07 47.46
CA ASN A 140 2.41 17.39 48.87
C ASN A 140 2.39 18.91 49.13
N ASP A 141 1.93 19.72 48.18
CA ASP A 141 1.98 21.19 48.24
C ASP A 141 0.61 21.87 48.18
N ALA A 142 -0.48 21.09 48.19
CA ALA A 142 -1.86 21.57 48.28
C ALA A 142 -2.71 20.82 49.34
N GLU A 143 -3.87 21.40 49.66
CA GLU A 143 -4.88 20.83 50.57
C GLU A 143 -6.32 21.07 50.04
N ASP A 144 -7.27 20.20 50.41
CA ASP A 144 -8.71 20.46 50.20
C ASP A 144 -9.53 20.12 51.45
N PHE A 145 -9.66 21.12 52.32
CA PHE A 145 -10.44 21.03 53.56
C PHE A 145 -11.97 20.96 53.36
N ARG A 146 -12.48 21.07 52.12
CA ARG A 146 -13.94 21.17 51.86
C ARG A 146 -14.51 19.92 51.21
N HIS A 147 -13.72 19.23 50.42
CA HIS A 147 -14.18 18.12 49.61
C HIS A 147 -13.39 16.87 49.94
N PRO A 148 -14.01 15.84 50.54
CA PRO A 148 -13.32 14.60 50.82
C PRO A 148 -13.02 13.86 49.51
N TYR A 149 -11.98 13.04 49.55
CA TYR A 149 -11.77 11.98 48.57
C TYR A 149 -12.57 10.73 48.94
N THR A 150 -12.79 9.86 47.96
CA THR A 150 -13.25 8.49 48.13
C THR A 150 -12.26 7.57 47.47
N ILE A 151 -11.72 6.61 48.24
CA ILE A 151 -10.81 5.58 47.77
C ILE A 151 -11.50 4.22 47.87
N ALA A 152 -11.48 3.44 46.80
CA ALA A 152 -11.93 2.06 46.79
C ALA A 152 -10.81 1.18 46.25
N VAL A 153 -10.37 0.22 47.07
CA VAL A 153 -9.37 -0.79 46.67
C VAL A 153 -10.07 -2.14 46.62
N LYS A 154 -10.04 -2.78 45.45
CA LYS A 154 -10.62 -4.11 45.22
C LYS A 154 -9.51 -5.07 44.83
N GLY A 155 -9.44 -6.20 45.53
CA GLY A 155 -8.56 -7.31 45.17
C GLY A 155 -9.36 -8.43 44.52
N GLN A 156 -8.82 -9.01 43.46
CA GLN A 156 -9.38 -10.18 42.80
C GLN A 156 -8.28 -11.16 42.36
N PRO A 157 -8.63 -12.44 42.13
CA PRO A 157 -7.67 -13.41 41.60
C PRO A 157 -7.23 -12.98 40.21
N ASP A 158 -6.01 -13.38 39.83
CA ASP A 158 -5.58 -13.21 38.45
C ASP A 158 -6.52 -13.98 37.50
N PRO A 159 -7.18 -13.30 36.54
CA PRO A 159 -8.01 -13.98 35.56
C PRO A 159 -7.18 -14.77 34.54
N ASP A 160 -5.87 -14.52 34.43
CA ASP A 160 -4.99 -15.22 33.51
C ASP A 160 -4.50 -16.56 34.08
N PRO A 161 -4.87 -17.70 33.49
CA PRO A 161 -4.43 -19.02 33.95
C PRO A 161 -2.98 -19.37 33.55
N ASN A 162 -2.28 -18.52 32.81
CA ASN A 162 -0.96 -18.77 32.25
C ASN A 162 0.18 -18.12 33.06
N GLU A 163 -0.17 -17.25 34.00
CA GLU A 163 0.78 -16.58 34.88
C GLU A 163 1.47 -17.57 35.85
N PRO A 164 2.76 -17.36 36.20
CA PRO A 164 3.60 -16.24 35.79
C PRO A 164 4.26 -16.43 34.40
N ASN A 165 4.06 -15.48 33.48
CA ASN A 165 4.66 -15.44 32.14
C ASN A 165 5.14 -14.02 31.72
N ASN A 166 5.29 -13.12 32.69
CA ASN A 166 5.77 -11.73 32.54
C ASN A 166 7.20 -11.53 32.00
N GLU A 167 7.96 -12.61 31.81
CA GLU A 167 9.32 -12.57 31.29
C GLU A 167 9.59 -13.75 30.35
N ARG A 168 10.50 -13.57 29.40
CA ARG A 168 10.88 -14.62 28.44
C ARG A 168 11.31 -15.94 29.09
N THR A 169 11.99 -15.90 30.23
CA THR A 169 12.41 -17.11 30.97
C THR A 169 11.24 -17.86 31.61
N GLY A 170 10.11 -17.18 31.83
CA GLY A 170 8.84 -17.75 32.30
C GLY A 170 7.86 -18.06 31.18
N ALA A 171 8.25 -17.88 29.91
CA ALA A 171 7.33 -17.95 28.78
C ALA A 171 6.53 -19.25 28.72
N LYS A 172 5.22 -19.13 28.50
CA LYS A 172 4.32 -20.27 28.37
C LYS A 172 4.55 -21.00 27.05
N GLY A 173 5.06 -22.23 27.10
CA GLY A 173 5.21 -23.07 25.91
C GLY A 173 3.86 -23.48 25.31
N LEU A 174 3.68 -23.17 24.02
CA LEU A 174 2.48 -23.52 23.24
C LEU A 174 2.76 -24.67 22.27
N THR A 175 1.70 -25.43 21.98
CA THR A 175 1.71 -26.45 20.93
C THR A 175 1.03 -25.89 19.69
N SER A 176 1.64 -26.09 18.52
CA SER A 176 1.07 -25.69 17.23
C SER A 176 -0.41 -26.08 17.09
N GLY A 177 -1.24 -25.13 16.65
CA GLY A 177 -2.67 -25.32 16.41
C GLY A 177 -3.53 -25.26 17.68
N THR A 178 -2.95 -25.03 18.85
CA THR A 178 -3.70 -24.88 20.11
C THR A 178 -3.80 -23.40 20.48
N SER A 179 -5.03 -22.93 20.69
CA SER A 179 -5.26 -21.58 21.18
C SER A 179 -5.15 -21.50 22.70
N VAL A 180 -4.65 -20.37 23.21
CA VAL A 180 -4.66 -19.99 24.63
C VAL A 180 -5.55 -18.77 24.84
N GLN A 181 -6.19 -18.71 26.00
CA GLN A 181 -6.90 -17.52 26.47
C GLN A 181 -6.16 -16.94 27.67
N ALA A 182 -6.06 -15.62 27.71
CA ALA A 182 -5.20 -14.86 28.61
C ALA A 182 -5.73 -13.41 28.72
N ALA A 183 -5.24 -12.65 29.69
CA ALA A 183 -5.68 -11.28 29.96
C ALA A 183 -4.46 -10.38 30.13
N ILE A 184 -4.49 -9.18 29.53
CA ILE A 184 -3.66 -8.07 30.00
C ILE A 184 -4.32 -7.55 31.28
N ALA A 185 -4.00 -8.18 32.40
CA ALA A 185 -4.74 -8.11 33.65
C ALA A 185 -4.42 -6.84 34.44
N CYS A 186 -3.21 -6.29 34.28
CA CYS A 186 -2.78 -5.08 34.94
C CYS A 186 -1.85 -4.22 34.08
N ARG A 187 -1.60 -2.98 34.52
CA ARG A 187 -0.67 -2.09 33.83
C ARG A 187 0.75 -2.67 33.86
N GLY A 188 1.41 -2.71 32.70
CA GLY A 188 2.76 -3.28 32.59
C GLY A 188 2.80 -4.80 32.35
N ASP A 189 1.65 -5.47 32.32
CA ASP A 189 1.53 -6.89 32.08
C ASP A 189 2.05 -7.28 30.68
N GLN A 190 2.88 -8.31 30.63
CA GLN A 190 3.56 -8.79 29.42
C GLN A 190 3.47 -10.30 29.30
N ASP A 191 2.61 -10.79 28.43
CA ASP A 191 2.46 -12.22 28.24
C ASP A 191 3.48 -12.80 27.27
N TYR A 192 4.51 -13.49 27.78
CA TYR A 192 5.44 -14.24 26.94
C TYR A 192 4.96 -15.68 26.70
N TYR A 193 4.96 -16.08 25.43
CA TYR A 193 4.74 -17.45 24.97
C TYR A 193 5.98 -17.96 24.22
N SER A 194 6.12 -19.28 24.10
CA SER A 194 7.18 -19.89 23.28
C SER A 194 6.66 -21.01 22.40
N ILE A 195 7.30 -21.18 21.24
CA ILE A 195 7.01 -22.27 20.30
C ILE A 195 8.31 -22.78 19.67
N GLU A 196 8.42 -24.11 19.52
CA GLU A 196 9.53 -24.77 18.84
C GLU A 196 9.24 -24.86 17.35
N VAL A 197 10.08 -24.23 16.53
CA VAL A 197 9.87 -24.09 15.09
C VAL A 197 10.90 -24.94 14.32
N PRO A 198 10.46 -25.94 13.54
CA PRO A 198 11.34 -26.68 12.63
C PRO A 198 11.90 -25.83 11.47
N THR A 199 12.82 -26.39 10.69
CA THR A 199 13.30 -25.74 9.46
C THR A 199 12.21 -25.77 8.38
N GLY A 200 12.05 -24.67 7.63
CA GLY A 200 11.16 -24.62 6.46
C GLY A 200 9.67 -24.62 6.82
N VAL A 201 9.32 -24.05 7.98
CA VAL A 201 7.91 -23.80 8.34
C VAL A 201 7.72 -22.32 8.63
N ILE A 202 6.51 -21.86 8.36
CA ILE A 202 6.03 -20.51 8.61
C ILE A 202 5.28 -20.51 9.93
N VAL A 203 5.52 -19.50 10.77
CA VAL A 203 4.77 -19.29 12.00
C VAL A 203 3.57 -18.40 11.67
N ARG A 204 2.36 -18.95 11.82
CA ARG A 204 1.13 -18.18 11.85
C ARG A 204 0.80 -17.78 13.28
N MET A 205 0.68 -16.49 13.52
CA MET A 205 0.27 -15.91 14.79
C MET A 205 -1.07 -15.21 14.61
N LYS A 206 -2.07 -15.68 15.36
CA LYS A 206 -3.40 -15.07 15.35
C LYS A 206 -3.78 -14.60 16.74
N LEU A 207 -4.00 -13.30 16.88
CA LEU A 207 -4.45 -12.66 18.11
C LEU A 207 -5.84 -12.04 17.88
N THR A 208 -6.81 -12.47 18.68
CA THR A 208 -8.15 -11.88 18.68
C THR A 208 -8.55 -11.44 20.08
N ALA A 209 -9.16 -10.27 20.20
CA ALA A 209 -9.69 -9.78 21.46
C ALA A 209 -10.98 -8.96 21.22
N PRO A 210 -11.99 -9.06 22.10
CA PRO A 210 -13.08 -8.08 22.13
C PRO A 210 -12.54 -6.66 22.36
N ILE A 211 -13.39 -5.66 22.16
CA ILE A 211 -13.07 -4.27 22.55
C ILE A 211 -12.68 -4.25 24.03
N ALA A 212 -11.49 -3.73 24.33
CA ALA A 212 -10.93 -3.65 25.68
C ALA A 212 -10.44 -2.24 25.98
N LYS A 213 -10.02 -1.92 27.21
CA LYS A 213 -9.42 -0.61 27.51
C LYS A 213 -8.03 -0.43 26.88
N TYR A 214 -7.31 -1.53 26.65
CA TYR A 214 -5.94 -1.56 26.14
C TYR A 214 -5.89 -1.70 24.61
N GLN A 215 -4.74 -1.38 24.04
CA GLN A 215 -4.43 -1.46 22.60
C GLN A 215 -3.42 -2.59 22.37
N PRO A 216 -3.86 -3.79 21.95
CA PRO A 216 -2.99 -4.96 21.93
C PRO A 216 -1.86 -4.83 20.91
N THR A 217 -0.67 -5.26 21.31
CA THR A 217 0.51 -5.44 20.46
C THR A 217 0.99 -6.89 20.55
N LEU A 218 1.31 -7.47 19.40
CA LEU A 218 1.85 -8.80 19.21
C LEU A 218 3.26 -8.69 18.62
N GLU A 219 4.25 -9.28 19.29
CA GLU A 219 5.63 -9.32 18.80
C GLU A 219 6.12 -10.76 18.65
N LEU A 220 6.81 -11.06 17.54
CA LEU A 220 7.59 -12.30 17.38
C LEU A 220 9.06 -12.00 17.66
N LEU A 221 9.67 -12.77 18.52
CA LEU A 221 11.07 -12.63 18.90
C LEU A 221 11.85 -13.91 18.61
N SER A 222 13.06 -13.73 18.09
CA SER A 222 14.08 -14.75 17.98
C SER A 222 14.53 -15.24 19.37
N SER A 223 15.18 -16.41 19.43
CA SER A 223 15.77 -16.98 20.65
C SER A 223 16.69 -16.02 21.43
N ASP A 224 17.38 -15.12 20.73
CA ASP A 224 18.27 -14.10 21.32
C ASP A 224 17.54 -12.83 21.75
N GLY A 225 16.28 -12.67 21.35
CA GLY A 225 15.43 -11.52 21.65
C GLY A 225 15.37 -10.43 20.63
N GLN A 226 15.93 -10.65 19.45
CA GLN A 226 15.64 -9.77 18.33
C GLN A 226 14.16 -9.86 17.97
N ILE A 227 13.50 -8.71 17.87
CA ILE A 227 12.14 -8.60 17.37
C ILE A 227 12.19 -8.81 15.86
N LEU A 228 11.45 -9.79 15.38
CA LEU A 228 11.29 -10.10 13.95
C LEU A 228 10.04 -9.42 13.39
N VAL A 229 8.98 -9.35 14.19
CA VAL A 229 7.69 -8.78 13.79
C VAL A 229 7.08 -8.02 14.96
N THR A 230 6.40 -6.92 14.64
CA THR A 230 5.50 -6.19 15.55
C THR A 230 4.20 -5.89 14.80
N GLU A 231 3.08 -6.29 15.38
CA GLU A 231 1.74 -5.97 14.89
C GLU A 231 0.94 -5.35 16.04
N SER A 232 0.38 -4.16 15.84
CA SER A 232 -0.36 -3.44 16.87
C SER A 232 -1.77 -3.11 16.39
N ASN A 233 -2.76 -3.22 17.27
CA ASN A 233 -4.10 -2.66 17.07
C ASN A 233 -4.32 -1.46 17.97
N ASP A 234 -3.87 -0.29 17.50
CA ASP A 234 -4.07 1.00 18.18
C ASP A 234 -5.56 1.40 18.29
N SER A 235 -6.44 0.71 17.56
CA SER A 235 -7.89 0.89 17.65
C SER A 235 -8.55 -0.09 18.63
N GLY A 236 -7.80 -0.92 19.35
CA GLY A 236 -8.31 -1.94 20.28
C GLY A 236 -9.26 -1.41 21.37
N ALA A 237 -9.13 -0.12 21.69
CA ALA A 237 -10.00 0.61 22.61
C ALA A 237 -11.45 0.82 22.11
N VAL A 238 -11.65 0.74 20.79
CA VAL A 238 -12.93 1.07 20.14
C VAL A 238 -13.36 0.07 19.07
N GLN A 239 -12.48 -0.87 18.69
CA GLN A 239 -12.72 -1.92 17.71
C GLN A 239 -12.12 -3.24 18.20
N GLU A 240 -12.74 -4.36 17.81
CA GLU A 240 -12.21 -5.69 18.13
C GLU A 240 -10.84 -5.88 17.47
N THR A 241 -9.96 -6.61 18.16
CA THR A 241 -8.65 -6.98 17.63
C THR A 241 -8.74 -8.26 16.82
N ASN A 242 -8.16 -8.24 15.62
CA ASN A 242 -8.01 -9.40 14.75
C ASN A 242 -6.69 -9.28 13.96
N ILE A 243 -5.59 -9.71 14.58
CA ILE A 243 -4.28 -9.82 13.94
C ILE A 243 -4.13 -11.27 13.46
N ASP A 244 -3.78 -11.48 12.19
CA ASP A 244 -3.53 -12.80 11.59
C ASP A 244 -2.31 -12.74 10.66
N ARG A 245 -1.15 -13.01 11.24
CA ARG A 245 0.18 -12.79 10.65
C ARG A 245 0.87 -14.10 10.34
N TYR A 246 1.40 -14.22 9.13
CA TYR A 246 2.34 -15.29 8.75
C TYR A 246 3.75 -14.73 8.77
N GLU A 247 4.71 -15.50 9.25
CA GLU A 247 6.12 -15.09 9.27
C GLU A 247 7.05 -16.26 8.98
N VAL A 248 7.94 -16.08 8.01
CA VAL A 248 9.06 -17.00 7.75
C VAL A 248 10.13 -16.73 8.80
N VAL A 249 10.57 -17.79 9.48
CA VAL A 249 11.66 -17.67 10.46
C VAL A 249 13.01 -18.01 9.84
N PRO A 250 14.11 -17.35 10.25
CA PRO A 250 15.42 -17.51 9.60
C PRO A 250 16.07 -18.87 9.83
N ALA A 251 15.69 -19.59 10.90
CA ALA A 251 16.25 -20.89 11.24
C ALA A 251 15.29 -21.70 12.11
N ALA A 252 15.58 -22.99 12.28
CA ALA A 252 14.90 -23.79 13.29
C ALA A 252 15.33 -23.37 14.70
N GLY A 253 14.41 -23.40 15.66
CA GLY A 253 14.68 -23.13 17.07
C GLY A 253 13.45 -22.68 17.85
N THR A 254 13.68 -22.26 19.10
CA THR A 254 12.66 -21.67 19.96
C THR A 254 12.44 -20.21 19.59
N TYR A 255 11.19 -19.85 19.33
CA TYR A 255 10.74 -18.48 19.13
C TYR A 255 9.81 -18.07 20.26
N TYR A 256 9.76 -16.77 20.55
CA TYR A 256 8.92 -16.22 21.60
C TYR A 256 7.89 -15.28 20.99
N VAL A 257 6.68 -15.30 21.53
CA VAL A 257 5.61 -14.37 21.15
C VAL A 257 5.24 -13.57 22.39
N LEU A 258 5.27 -12.24 22.28
CA LEU A 258 4.88 -11.33 23.35
C LEU A 258 3.54 -10.69 23.00
N VAL A 259 2.58 -10.76 23.91
CA VAL A 259 1.34 -9.99 23.86
C VAL A 259 1.36 -8.96 24.99
N LYS A 260 1.11 -7.69 24.67
CA LYS A 260 1.10 -6.59 25.65
C LYS A 260 0.17 -5.47 25.19
N ASP A 261 -0.06 -4.50 26.05
CA ASP A 261 -0.57 -3.19 25.65
C ASP A 261 0.53 -2.36 24.95
N ASN A 262 0.16 -1.51 23.98
CA ASN A 262 1.13 -0.86 23.08
C ASN A 262 2.10 0.10 23.81
N ASP A 263 1.64 0.80 24.83
CA ASP A 263 2.47 1.66 25.69
C ASP A 263 2.64 1.12 27.12
N ASN A 264 2.03 -0.03 27.42
CA ASN A 264 1.98 -0.68 28.73
C ASN A 264 1.29 0.18 29.82
N ALA A 265 0.41 1.11 29.43
CA ALA A 265 -0.27 2.01 30.36
C ALA A 265 -1.68 1.51 30.73
N GLU A 266 -2.31 0.72 29.87
CA GLU A 266 -3.69 0.28 30.05
C GLU A 266 -3.80 -1.24 30.28
N ALA A 267 -4.91 -1.64 30.90
CA ALA A 267 -5.21 -3.05 31.18
C ALA A 267 -6.72 -3.27 31.27
N ASN A 268 -7.14 -4.52 31.09
CA ASN A 268 -8.54 -4.88 31.28
C ASN A 268 -8.68 -6.34 31.74
N PRO A 269 -8.67 -6.61 33.06
CA PRO A 269 -8.73 -7.98 33.59
C PRO A 269 -10.06 -8.69 33.28
N ASP A 270 -11.11 -7.96 32.90
CA ASP A 270 -12.42 -8.53 32.58
C ASP A 270 -12.52 -9.02 31.12
N VAL A 271 -11.52 -8.75 30.27
CA VAL A 271 -11.54 -9.09 28.85
C VAL A 271 -10.35 -9.98 28.49
N LEU A 272 -10.64 -11.24 28.16
CA LEU A 272 -9.64 -12.18 27.68
C LEU A 272 -9.39 -11.99 26.18
N TYR A 273 -8.13 -12.02 25.78
CA TYR A 273 -7.75 -12.25 24.39
C TYR A 273 -7.60 -13.75 24.12
N THR A 274 -7.50 -14.11 22.83
CA THR A 274 -7.17 -15.46 22.38
C THR A 274 -5.98 -15.40 21.43
N LEU A 275 -4.92 -16.13 21.75
CA LEU A 275 -3.73 -16.29 20.91
C LEU A 275 -3.68 -17.71 20.35
N LEU A 276 -3.44 -17.83 19.05
CA LEU A 276 -3.19 -19.10 18.36
C LEU A 276 -1.84 -18.99 17.65
N LEU A 277 -0.96 -19.95 17.93
CA LEU A 277 0.27 -20.18 17.17
C LEU A 277 0.13 -21.47 16.36
N GLU A 278 0.34 -21.39 15.06
CA GLU A 278 0.26 -22.52 14.14
C GLU A 278 1.51 -22.56 13.26
N LEU A 279 2.13 -23.74 13.17
CA LEU A 279 3.26 -23.99 12.29
C LEU A 279 2.71 -24.51 10.97
N VAL A 280 2.84 -23.71 9.93
CA VAL A 280 2.35 -24.02 8.58
C VAL A 280 3.54 -24.42 7.72
N THR A 281 3.43 -25.54 7.01
CA THR A 281 4.45 -25.89 6.01
C THR A 281 4.22 -25.03 4.79
N ASP A 282 5.28 -24.36 4.34
CA ASP A 282 5.25 -23.67 3.06
C ASP A 282 5.11 -24.70 1.93
N GLN A 283 4.08 -24.55 1.09
CA GLN A 283 3.87 -25.44 -0.05
C GLN A 283 4.71 -25.04 -1.27
N ASP A 284 5.45 -23.94 -1.21
CA ASP A 284 6.31 -23.50 -2.29
C ASP A 284 7.49 -24.48 -2.52
N PRO A 285 7.56 -25.14 -3.69
CA PRO A 285 8.66 -26.05 -4.00
C PRO A 285 9.97 -25.33 -4.39
N ASN A 286 9.94 -24.01 -4.55
CA ASN A 286 11.01 -23.20 -5.12
C ASN A 286 11.84 -22.45 -4.07
N GLU A 287 11.39 -22.43 -2.82
CA GLU A 287 12.10 -21.72 -1.74
C GLU A 287 13.46 -22.37 -1.41
N PRO A 288 14.52 -21.57 -1.16
CA PRO A 288 14.51 -20.12 -1.10
C PRO A 288 14.63 -19.46 -2.49
N ASN A 289 13.71 -18.55 -2.85
CA ASN A 289 13.74 -17.77 -4.09
C ASN A 289 13.32 -16.29 -3.90
N ASN A 290 13.43 -15.81 -2.66
CA ASN A 290 13.05 -14.45 -2.24
C ASN A 290 13.95 -13.29 -2.73
N HIS A 291 14.97 -13.57 -3.56
CA HIS A 291 15.90 -12.57 -4.11
C HIS A 291 16.48 -13.06 -5.46
N PRO A 292 16.84 -12.18 -6.42
CA PRO A 292 17.40 -12.60 -7.72
C PRO A 292 18.65 -13.51 -7.62
N SER A 293 19.46 -13.34 -6.59
CA SER A 293 20.66 -14.18 -6.34
C SER A 293 20.37 -15.64 -6.06
N VAL A 294 19.12 -15.96 -5.71
CA VAL A 294 18.62 -17.32 -5.47
C VAL A 294 17.39 -17.62 -6.34
N ALA A 295 17.22 -16.89 -7.45
CA ALA A 295 16.07 -17.04 -8.33
C ALA A 295 15.92 -18.47 -8.90
N THR A 296 14.67 -18.89 -9.01
CA THR A 296 14.30 -20.19 -9.58
C THR A 296 14.45 -20.17 -11.09
N GLN A 297 15.17 -21.15 -11.65
CA GLN A 297 15.40 -21.24 -13.09
C GLN A 297 14.14 -21.70 -13.82
N LEU A 298 13.59 -20.86 -14.69
CA LEU A 298 12.43 -21.21 -15.53
C LEU A 298 12.77 -22.26 -16.59
N SER A 299 14.05 -22.33 -16.98
CA SER A 299 14.57 -23.30 -17.94
C SER A 299 16.01 -23.67 -17.61
N GLY A 300 16.36 -24.96 -17.75
CA GLY A 300 17.73 -25.43 -17.56
C GLY A 300 18.71 -25.04 -18.66
N SER A 301 18.23 -24.38 -19.72
CA SER A 301 19.04 -23.86 -20.83
C SER A 301 18.39 -22.62 -21.45
N SER A 302 19.16 -21.78 -22.14
CA SER A 302 18.64 -20.59 -22.82
C SER A 302 17.48 -20.93 -23.75
N VAL A 303 16.38 -20.18 -23.63
CA VAL A 303 15.19 -20.30 -24.47
C VAL A 303 15.37 -19.42 -25.70
N THR A 304 15.20 -20.02 -26.89
CA THR A 304 15.38 -19.31 -28.16
C THR A 304 14.06 -18.70 -28.63
N CYS A 305 14.05 -17.40 -28.92
CA CYS A 305 12.92 -16.79 -29.61
C CYS A 305 12.87 -17.23 -31.07
N SER A 306 11.66 -17.59 -31.53
CA SER A 306 11.40 -18.02 -32.91
C SER A 306 10.08 -17.42 -33.39
N GLY A 307 9.76 -17.54 -34.68
CA GLY A 307 8.47 -17.03 -35.21
C GLY A 307 7.22 -17.71 -34.63
N SER A 308 7.38 -18.77 -33.83
CA SER A 308 6.30 -19.36 -33.03
C SER A 308 6.62 -19.25 -31.53
N TRP A 309 5.57 -19.20 -30.72
CA TRP A 309 5.68 -19.33 -29.27
C TRP A 309 6.51 -20.54 -28.84
N SER A 310 7.38 -20.33 -27.87
CA SER A 310 8.06 -21.40 -27.16
C SER A 310 7.04 -22.32 -26.49
N SER A 311 7.50 -23.49 -26.02
CA SER A 311 6.70 -24.26 -25.07
C SER A 311 6.44 -23.39 -23.84
N THR A 312 5.22 -23.41 -23.32
CA THR A 312 4.88 -22.71 -22.07
C THR A 312 5.61 -23.37 -20.91
N MET A 313 6.46 -22.60 -20.26
CA MET A 313 7.07 -22.94 -18.97
C MET A 313 6.02 -22.69 -17.89
N GLN A 314 5.82 -23.65 -17.00
CA GLN A 314 4.81 -23.57 -15.94
C GLN A 314 5.42 -23.93 -14.59
N PHE A 315 5.23 -23.06 -13.61
CA PHE A 315 5.72 -23.17 -12.24
C PHE A 315 4.57 -22.95 -11.26
N GLN A 316 4.71 -23.51 -10.06
CA GLN A 316 3.79 -23.28 -8.96
C GLN A 316 4.60 -22.86 -7.75
N GLY A 317 4.03 -21.97 -6.95
CA GLY A 317 4.59 -21.46 -5.71
C GLY A 317 3.49 -20.92 -4.81
N THR A 318 3.84 -20.31 -3.69
CA THR A 318 2.91 -19.60 -2.80
C THR A 318 3.43 -18.20 -2.50
N ILE A 319 2.56 -17.30 -2.06
CA ILE A 319 3.01 -16.08 -1.37
C ILE A 319 2.88 -16.41 0.11
N GLY A 320 3.91 -17.00 0.70
CA GLY A 320 3.87 -17.66 2.00
C GLY A 320 3.72 -16.70 3.19
N SER A 321 4.27 -15.50 3.09
CA SER A 321 4.21 -14.47 4.14
C SER A 321 4.20 -13.04 3.57
N PRO A 322 3.85 -12.03 4.36
CA PRO A 322 4.00 -10.63 3.96
C PRO A 322 5.43 -10.34 3.53
N GLY A 323 5.58 -9.65 2.39
CA GLY A 323 6.88 -9.35 1.78
C GLY A 323 7.48 -10.47 0.93
N ASP A 324 6.88 -11.66 0.91
CA ASP A 324 7.34 -12.77 0.08
C ASP A 324 7.31 -12.41 -1.42
N SER A 325 8.45 -12.61 -2.07
CA SER A 325 8.76 -12.15 -3.42
C SER A 325 9.50 -13.23 -4.18
N ASP A 326 8.77 -14.04 -4.92
CA ASP A 326 9.34 -15.12 -5.70
C ASP A 326 10.05 -14.62 -6.95
N TRP A 327 11.35 -14.86 -7.03
CA TRP A 327 12.16 -14.54 -8.20
C TRP A 327 12.36 -15.76 -9.09
N PHE A 328 12.18 -15.53 -10.38
CA PHE A 328 12.38 -16.50 -11.45
C PHE A 328 13.34 -15.94 -12.48
N GLU A 329 14.31 -16.74 -12.93
CA GLU A 329 15.27 -16.34 -13.97
C GLU A 329 14.97 -17.08 -15.28
N LEU A 330 14.96 -16.33 -16.38
CA LEU A 330 14.83 -16.87 -17.73
C LEU A 330 16.08 -16.55 -18.56
N PRO A 331 16.94 -17.54 -18.85
CA PRO A 331 18.01 -17.36 -19.82
C PRO A 331 17.44 -17.32 -21.24
N LEU A 332 17.88 -16.37 -22.05
CA LEU A 332 17.38 -16.09 -23.40
C LEU A 332 18.50 -16.18 -24.46
N THR A 333 18.10 -16.45 -25.71
CA THR A 333 19.01 -16.34 -26.86
C THR A 333 18.24 -16.01 -28.14
N GLY A 334 18.78 -15.11 -28.98
CA GLY A 334 18.12 -14.71 -30.23
C GLY A 334 16.79 -14.00 -30.04
N CYS A 335 16.60 -13.32 -28.91
CA CYS A 335 15.37 -12.64 -28.52
C CYS A 335 15.39 -11.12 -28.74
N ASN A 336 16.35 -10.61 -29.52
CA ASN A 336 16.28 -9.23 -29.99
C ASN A 336 15.04 -9.06 -30.89
N ASN A 337 14.16 -8.10 -30.55
CA ASN A 337 12.79 -7.98 -31.08
C ASN A 337 11.96 -9.23 -30.78
N GLY A 338 12.02 -9.69 -29.53
CA GLY A 338 11.19 -10.77 -29.04
C GLY A 338 9.98 -10.24 -28.29
N LEU A 339 9.07 -11.15 -27.92
CA LEU A 339 8.01 -10.93 -26.97
C LEU A 339 8.11 -11.95 -25.86
N ILE A 340 7.82 -11.52 -24.64
CA ILE A 340 7.56 -12.38 -23.50
C ILE A 340 6.12 -12.19 -23.04
N GLU A 341 5.46 -13.31 -22.75
CA GLU A 341 4.22 -13.30 -21.99
C GLU A 341 4.43 -14.04 -20.67
N ALA A 342 3.92 -13.44 -19.60
CA ALA A 342 3.84 -14.08 -18.28
C ALA A 342 2.44 -13.92 -17.69
N GLU A 343 1.89 -15.01 -17.18
CA GLU A 343 0.60 -15.07 -16.49
C GLU A 343 0.81 -15.68 -15.11
N VAL A 344 0.38 -14.99 -14.06
CA VAL A 344 0.26 -15.56 -12.71
C VAL A 344 -1.21 -15.64 -12.32
N VAL A 345 -1.61 -16.80 -11.77
CA VAL A 345 -2.97 -17.02 -11.25
C VAL A 345 -2.88 -17.66 -9.87
N LEU A 346 -3.37 -16.98 -8.84
CA LEU A 346 -3.59 -17.55 -7.50
C LEU A 346 -4.87 -18.39 -7.51
N ASN A 347 -4.76 -19.68 -7.12
CA ASN A 347 -5.88 -20.61 -7.21
C ASN A 347 -6.67 -20.68 -5.90
N ASN A 348 -7.58 -19.72 -5.69
CA ASN A 348 -8.47 -19.67 -4.52
C ASN A 348 -9.86 -20.29 -4.76
N ASN A 349 -10.07 -21.03 -5.85
CA ASN A 349 -11.38 -21.58 -6.23
C ASN A 349 -11.99 -22.55 -5.20
N ASN A 350 -11.15 -23.10 -4.30
CA ASN A 350 -11.59 -24.00 -3.24
C ASN A 350 -12.18 -23.26 -2.03
N LEU A 351 -11.96 -21.95 -1.91
CA LEU A 351 -12.51 -21.14 -0.82
C LEU A 351 -14.01 -20.84 -1.06
N PRO A 352 -14.82 -20.71 0.00
CA PRO A 352 -16.14 -20.12 -0.08
C PRO A 352 -16.12 -18.73 -0.74
N MET A 353 -17.21 -18.35 -1.42
CA MET A 353 -17.25 -17.12 -2.22
C MET A 353 -16.91 -15.85 -1.41
N ASN A 354 -17.37 -15.74 -0.15
CA ASN A 354 -17.04 -14.61 0.72
C ASN A 354 -15.55 -14.57 1.07
N GLU A 355 -14.94 -15.74 1.31
CA GLU A 355 -13.50 -15.86 1.61
C GLU A 355 -12.64 -15.60 0.38
N GLN A 356 -13.12 -15.92 -0.84
CA GLN A 356 -12.42 -15.52 -2.07
C GLN A 356 -12.33 -14.00 -2.22
N TRP A 357 -13.41 -13.28 -1.88
CA TRP A 357 -13.40 -11.81 -1.87
C TRP A 357 -12.39 -11.27 -0.87
N ASP A 358 -12.40 -11.79 0.36
CA ASP A 358 -11.47 -11.36 1.41
C ASP A 358 -10.02 -11.72 1.07
N PHE A 359 -9.80 -12.87 0.41
CA PHE A 359 -8.50 -13.28 -0.12
C PHE A 359 -7.98 -12.33 -1.21
N ASN A 360 -8.83 -11.95 -2.16
CA ASN A 360 -8.44 -11.06 -3.26
C ASN A 360 -8.16 -9.63 -2.80
N ASP A 361 -8.77 -9.20 -1.70
CA ASP A 361 -8.47 -7.93 -1.05
C ASP A 361 -7.12 -7.99 -0.29
N LYS A 362 -6.86 -9.12 0.38
CA LYS A 362 -5.62 -9.35 1.15
C LYS A 362 -4.39 -9.61 0.28
N ILE A 363 -4.54 -10.30 -0.85
CA ILE A 363 -3.42 -10.70 -1.73
C ILE A 363 -3.78 -10.33 -3.15
N GLN A 364 -3.03 -9.41 -3.74
CA GLN A 364 -3.19 -9.00 -5.13
C GLN A 364 -2.02 -9.58 -5.95
N ALA A 365 -2.24 -10.73 -6.61
CA ALA A 365 -1.18 -11.37 -7.41
C ALA A 365 -0.54 -10.36 -8.35
N THR A 366 0.78 -10.30 -8.31
CA THR A 366 1.59 -9.39 -9.11
C THR A 366 2.60 -10.19 -9.90
N VAL A 367 2.81 -9.82 -11.16
CA VAL A 367 3.95 -10.27 -11.97
C VAL A 367 4.68 -9.05 -12.51
N ALA A 368 5.99 -9.02 -12.32
CA ALA A 368 6.88 -7.98 -12.82
C ALA A 368 7.97 -8.57 -13.70
N LEU A 369 8.35 -7.86 -14.76
CA LEU A 369 9.50 -8.16 -15.61
C LEU A 369 10.64 -7.19 -15.28
N ILE A 370 11.77 -7.75 -14.89
CA ILE A 370 12.98 -7.02 -14.53
C ILE A 370 14.09 -7.45 -15.48
N ARG A 371 14.82 -6.48 -16.03
CA ARG A 371 15.95 -6.73 -16.92
C ARG A 371 17.23 -6.08 -16.40
N PRO A 372 18.42 -6.57 -16.79
CA PRO A 372 19.67 -5.91 -16.47
C PRO A 372 19.78 -4.53 -17.12
N HIS A 373 20.10 -3.50 -16.34
CA HIS A 373 20.44 -2.18 -16.85
C HIS A 373 21.95 -2.01 -16.89
N ALA A 374 22.56 -2.34 -18.03
CA ALA A 374 24.02 -2.42 -18.18
C ALA A 374 24.78 -1.09 -17.90
N GLY A 375 24.08 0.04 -17.83
CA GLY A 375 24.67 1.35 -17.50
C GLY A 375 24.97 1.57 -16.01
N ASP A 376 24.45 0.71 -15.12
CA ASP A 376 24.47 0.90 -13.68
C ASP A 376 24.98 -0.37 -12.98
N SER A 377 26.20 -0.30 -12.45
CA SER A 377 26.76 -1.34 -11.57
C SER A 377 26.30 -1.14 -10.13
N CYS A 378 26.19 -2.23 -9.38
CA CYS A 378 25.76 -2.19 -7.98
C CYS A 378 26.55 -3.16 -7.10
N ASP A 379 26.68 -2.81 -5.82
CA ASP A 379 27.19 -3.70 -4.77
C ASP A 379 26.05 -4.13 -3.82
N SER A 380 24.93 -3.40 -3.82
CA SER A 380 23.74 -3.66 -3.00
C SER A 380 22.46 -3.18 -3.69
N ASP A 381 21.30 -3.68 -3.25
CA ASP A 381 19.99 -3.28 -3.76
C ASP A 381 19.72 -1.78 -3.66
N GLN A 382 20.27 -1.13 -2.62
CA GLN A 382 20.12 0.29 -2.36
C GLN A 382 20.75 1.16 -3.47
N ASP A 383 21.77 0.65 -4.16
CA ASP A 383 22.41 1.35 -5.28
C ASP A 383 21.47 1.46 -6.48
N CYS A 384 20.43 0.62 -6.54
CA CYS A 384 19.52 0.45 -7.67
C CYS A 384 18.15 1.09 -7.47
N ILE A 385 18.04 2.02 -6.51
CA ILE A 385 16.86 2.88 -6.38
C ILE A 385 16.75 3.81 -7.59
N THR A 386 17.87 4.33 -8.07
CA THR A 386 17.94 5.18 -9.26
C THR A 386 18.79 4.52 -10.34
N LEU A 387 18.46 4.80 -11.59
CA LEU A 387 19.27 4.42 -12.75
C LEU A 387 19.95 5.67 -13.30
N ASN A 388 21.16 5.53 -13.85
CA ASN A 388 21.90 6.61 -14.51
C ASN A 388 21.32 6.94 -15.89
N LYS A 389 20.03 7.29 -15.90
CA LYS A 389 19.22 7.67 -17.04
C LYS A 389 18.48 8.94 -16.67
N SER A 390 18.92 10.06 -17.24
CA SER A 390 18.31 11.37 -16.99
C SER A 390 16.90 11.44 -17.57
N CYS A 391 16.01 12.12 -16.84
CA CYS A 391 14.62 12.35 -17.24
C CYS A 391 14.14 13.75 -16.83
N GLU A 392 13.25 14.33 -17.64
CA GLU A 392 12.47 15.53 -17.31
C GLU A 392 11.07 15.15 -16.83
N ASP A 393 10.51 14.08 -17.41
CA ASP A 393 9.21 13.53 -17.07
C ASP A 393 9.23 11.98 -17.12
N GLY A 394 8.12 11.34 -16.70
CA GLY A 394 8.03 9.88 -16.67
C GLY A 394 8.20 9.21 -18.02
N TRP A 395 7.93 9.91 -19.13
CA TRP A 395 8.05 9.36 -20.48
C TRP A 395 9.51 9.15 -20.88
N ASP A 396 10.44 9.96 -20.37
CA ASP A 396 11.89 9.74 -20.59
C ASP A 396 12.40 8.43 -19.97
N CYS A 397 11.60 7.84 -19.07
CA CYS A 397 11.81 6.58 -18.38
C CYS A 397 10.94 5.43 -18.91
N ALA A 398 10.38 5.56 -20.11
CA ALA A 398 9.70 4.44 -20.72
C ALA A 398 10.68 3.31 -21.12
N GLY A 399 10.25 2.08 -20.88
CA GLY A 399 11.07 0.87 -20.75
C GLY A 399 11.67 0.68 -19.35
N LEU A 400 11.51 1.65 -18.43
CA LEU A 400 12.05 1.66 -17.06
C LEU A 400 10.96 2.11 -16.05
N PHE A 401 9.77 1.49 -16.13
CA PHE A 401 8.62 1.74 -15.25
C PHE A 401 7.99 3.16 -15.32
N ASN A 402 8.37 3.99 -16.31
CA ASN A 402 7.82 5.33 -16.56
C ASN A 402 7.92 6.30 -15.37
N THR A 403 8.88 6.10 -14.46
CA THR A 403 8.98 6.90 -13.23
C THR A 403 10.24 7.74 -13.23
N CYS A 404 10.07 9.06 -13.34
CA CYS A 404 11.13 10.04 -13.16
C CYS A 404 11.11 10.57 -11.73
N LEU A 405 12.20 10.37 -10.99
CA LEU A 405 12.34 10.77 -9.60
C LEU A 405 12.67 12.27 -9.48
N PRO A 406 12.47 12.90 -8.31
CA PRO A 406 12.80 14.32 -8.08
C PRO A 406 14.25 14.70 -8.43
N GLU A 407 15.17 13.74 -8.38
CA GLU A 407 16.58 13.86 -8.75
C GLU A 407 16.83 13.93 -10.27
N GLN A 408 15.77 13.90 -11.09
CA GLN A 408 15.83 13.88 -12.56
C GLN A 408 16.51 12.63 -13.12
N LEU A 409 16.34 11.50 -12.43
CA LEU A 409 16.81 10.19 -12.82
C LEU A 409 15.64 9.19 -12.82
N CYS A 410 15.69 8.22 -13.72
CA CYS A 410 14.69 7.16 -13.75
C CYS A 410 14.80 6.25 -12.52
N SER A 411 13.66 5.79 -12.01
CA SER A 411 13.60 4.78 -10.95
C SER A 411 14.17 3.46 -11.45
N GLY A 412 14.97 2.80 -10.61
CA GLY A 412 15.33 1.40 -10.80
C GLY A 412 14.31 0.45 -10.17
N ALA A 413 14.60 -0.85 -10.24
CA ALA A 413 13.82 -1.89 -9.58
C ALA A 413 14.20 -2.09 -8.09
N SER A 414 15.11 -1.25 -7.55
CA SER A 414 15.65 -1.37 -6.18
C SER A 414 16.21 -2.75 -5.88
N VAL A 415 16.89 -3.35 -6.87
CA VAL A 415 17.51 -4.66 -6.73
C VAL A 415 18.81 -4.74 -7.54
N CYS A 416 19.84 -5.33 -6.94
CA CYS A 416 21.10 -5.63 -7.58
C CYS A 416 21.05 -7.05 -8.15
N LEU A 417 21.16 -7.18 -9.47
CA LEU A 417 21.10 -8.50 -10.11
C LEU A 417 22.41 -9.27 -9.90
N PRO A 418 22.41 -10.61 -10.03
CA PRO A 418 23.60 -11.46 -9.84
C PRO A 418 24.78 -11.15 -10.77
N SER A 419 24.55 -10.36 -11.81
CA SER A 419 25.55 -9.84 -12.74
C SER A 419 26.18 -8.51 -12.28
N ASP A 420 26.00 -8.12 -11.02
CA ASP A 420 26.50 -6.88 -10.40
C ASP A 420 26.04 -5.61 -11.15
N VAL A 421 24.83 -5.67 -11.71
CA VAL A 421 24.18 -4.54 -12.40
C VAL A 421 22.77 -4.36 -11.90
N CYS A 422 22.30 -3.12 -11.91
CA CYS A 422 20.98 -2.80 -11.43
C CYS A 422 19.88 -3.42 -12.28
N GLY A 423 18.85 -3.93 -11.61
CA GLY A 423 17.61 -4.29 -12.26
C GLY A 423 16.84 -3.04 -12.68
N ALA A 424 16.40 -3.02 -13.93
CA ALA A 424 15.38 -2.09 -14.41
C ALA A 424 14.04 -2.81 -14.45
N LEU A 425 13.04 -2.22 -13.78
CA LEU A 425 11.68 -2.70 -13.84
C LEU A 425 11.09 -2.27 -15.17
N GLU A 426 10.91 -3.20 -16.09
CA GLU A 426 10.37 -2.89 -17.41
C GLU A 426 8.84 -2.74 -17.32
N THR A 427 8.19 -3.74 -16.70
CA THR A 427 6.75 -3.70 -16.47
C THR A 427 6.32 -4.47 -15.23
N GLN A 428 5.16 -4.11 -14.69
CA GLN A 428 4.48 -4.83 -13.62
C GLN A 428 2.98 -4.78 -13.86
N ARG A 429 2.31 -5.92 -13.66
CA ARG A 429 0.85 -5.97 -13.54
C ARG A 429 0.47 -6.69 -12.28
N ARG A 430 -0.68 -6.30 -11.77
CA ARG A 430 -1.28 -6.89 -10.59
C ARG A 430 -2.74 -7.23 -10.84
N TYR A 431 -3.28 -8.09 -10.00
CA TYR A 431 -4.72 -8.23 -9.86
C TYR A 431 -5.32 -6.87 -9.48
N GLN A 432 -6.18 -6.33 -10.33
CA GLN A 432 -6.90 -5.08 -10.10
C GLN A 432 -8.39 -5.34 -10.27
N CYS A 433 -9.16 -5.03 -9.24
CA CYS A 433 -10.62 -5.05 -9.29
C CYS A 433 -11.15 -3.75 -8.69
N SER A 434 -11.54 -2.80 -9.54
CA SER A 434 -11.98 -1.50 -9.06
C SER A 434 -13.36 -1.61 -8.38
N PRO A 435 -13.53 -1.16 -7.12
CA PRO A 435 -14.83 -1.24 -6.42
C PRO A 435 -15.93 -0.40 -7.07
N THR A 436 -15.59 0.48 -8.02
CA THR A 436 -16.55 1.27 -8.82
C THR A 436 -17.23 0.46 -9.92
N VAL A 437 -16.69 -0.70 -10.28
CA VAL A 437 -17.27 -1.61 -11.30
C VAL A 437 -18.15 -2.63 -10.59
N ALA A 438 -19.38 -2.83 -11.08
CA ALA A 438 -20.37 -3.69 -10.41
C ALA A 438 -19.90 -5.15 -10.21
N GLU A 439 -19.13 -5.68 -11.16
CA GLU A 439 -18.56 -7.04 -11.11
C GLU A 439 -17.44 -7.19 -10.06
N CYS A 440 -16.87 -6.07 -9.61
CA CYS A 440 -15.85 -5.97 -8.58
C CYS A 440 -16.42 -5.64 -7.19
N GLN A 441 -17.74 -5.69 -7.01
CA GLN A 441 -18.38 -5.42 -5.72
C GLN A 441 -18.78 -6.71 -5.02
N LYS A 442 -18.29 -6.94 -3.80
CA LYS A 442 -18.73 -8.05 -2.92
C LYS A 442 -20.25 -8.09 -2.73
N SER A 443 -20.92 -6.92 -2.76
CA SER A 443 -22.38 -6.79 -2.65
C SER A 443 -23.15 -7.27 -3.88
N SER A 444 -22.51 -7.45 -5.03
CA SER A 444 -23.16 -7.94 -6.26
C SER A 444 -23.67 -9.38 -6.13
N GLY A 445 -23.07 -10.17 -5.21
CA GLY A 445 -23.37 -11.59 -5.04
C GLY A 445 -22.82 -12.48 -6.16
N THR A 446 -21.97 -11.95 -7.05
CA THR A 446 -21.27 -12.73 -8.07
C THR A 446 -19.93 -13.26 -7.54
N GLN A 447 -19.41 -14.29 -8.21
CA GLN A 447 -18.06 -14.80 -7.93
C GLN A 447 -17.03 -13.69 -8.21
N PRO A 448 -16.03 -13.47 -7.34
CA PRO A 448 -14.99 -12.49 -7.62
C PRO A 448 -14.23 -12.86 -8.90
N PRO A 449 -13.68 -11.88 -9.63
CA PRO A 449 -12.76 -12.15 -10.73
C PRO A 449 -11.58 -12.98 -10.24
N LYS A 450 -11.01 -13.79 -11.15
CA LYS A 450 -9.82 -14.59 -10.84
C LYS A 450 -8.70 -13.67 -10.35
N ASN A 451 -8.03 -14.09 -9.29
CA ASN A 451 -6.85 -13.41 -8.80
C ASN A 451 -5.68 -13.70 -9.75
N GLN A 452 -5.55 -12.83 -10.74
CA GLN A 452 -4.71 -13.03 -11.91
C GLN A 452 -4.05 -11.72 -12.32
N ALA A 453 -2.79 -11.81 -12.76
CA ALA A 453 -2.10 -10.76 -13.46
C ALA A 453 -1.40 -11.35 -14.69
N THR A 454 -1.46 -10.62 -15.80
CA THR A 454 -0.83 -11.01 -17.06
C THR A 454 -0.03 -9.83 -17.61
N ILE A 455 1.14 -10.10 -18.16
CA ILE A 455 1.94 -9.16 -18.93
C ILE A 455 2.26 -9.74 -20.30
N SER A 456 2.33 -8.85 -21.29
CA SER A 456 3.15 -9.02 -22.48
C SER A 456 4.12 -7.86 -22.54
N ALA A 457 5.34 -8.09 -22.98
CA ALA A 457 6.37 -7.06 -23.08
C ALA A 457 7.38 -7.40 -24.20
N PRO A 458 8.00 -6.39 -24.81
CA PRO A 458 9.09 -6.61 -25.75
C PRO A 458 10.31 -7.21 -25.05
N LEU A 459 11.07 -8.02 -25.77
CA LEU A 459 12.38 -8.50 -25.36
C LEU A 459 13.44 -7.85 -26.23
N TYR A 460 14.55 -7.53 -25.57
CA TYR A 460 15.71 -6.91 -26.19
C TYR A 460 16.86 -7.93 -26.27
N ASP A 461 18.08 -7.47 -26.57
CA ASP A 461 19.26 -8.34 -26.64
C ASP A 461 19.80 -8.76 -25.26
N ASP A 462 18.92 -8.85 -24.25
CA ASP A 462 19.28 -9.32 -22.91
C ASP A 462 19.46 -10.84 -22.94
N SER A 463 20.57 -11.31 -22.38
CA SER A 463 20.85 -12.75 -22.25
C SER A 463 20.04 -13.40 -21.13
N HIS A 464 19.52 -12.61 -20.19
CA HIS A 464 18.74 -13.05 -19.04
C HIS A 464 17.70 -11.97 -18.70
N VAL A 465 16.50 -12.41 -18.33
CA VAL A 465 15.47 -11.56 -17.69
C VAL A 465 14.96 -12.25 -16.44
N TYR A 466 14.40 -11.47 -15.53
CA TYR A 466 13.86 -11.94 -14.26
C TYR A 466 12.36 -11.64 -14.20
N LEU A 467 11.59 -12.60 -13.70
CA LEU A 467 10.21 -12.38 -13.30
C LEU A 467 10.12 -12.37 -11.79
N ARG A 468 9.38 -11.42 -11.22
CA ARG A 468 9.03 -11.40 -9.81
C ARG A 468 7.54 -11.63 -9.65
N VAL A 469 7.17 -12.66 -8.89
CA VAL A 469 5.80 -12.90 -8.44
C VAL A 469 5.69 -12.46 -6.97
N SER A 470 4.69 -11.65 -6.64
CA SER A 470 4.50 -11.16 -5.27
C SER A 470 3.05 -10.77 -5.00
N ASP A 471 2.76 -10.42 -3.75
CA ASP A 471 1.63 -9.56 -3.42
C ASP A 471 1.97 -8.10 -3.77
N PHE A 472 1.00 -7.32 -4.23
CA PHE A 472 1.22 -5.91 -4.56
C PHE A 472 1.47 -5.04 -3.32
N GLN A 473 0.74 -5.31 -2.25
CA GLN A 473 0.80 -4.53 -1.01
C GLN A 473 1.94 -4.97 -0.10
N ALA A 474 2.46 -6.19 -0.33
CA ALA A 474 3.47 -6.84 0.50
C ALA A 474 3.03 -7.04 1.96
N ASP A 475 1.71 -7.08 2.20
CA ASP A 475 1.10 -7.24 3.52
C ASP A 475 0.31 -8.56 3.64
N GLY A 476 0.07 -9.25 2.53
CA GLY A 476 -0.63 -10.52 2.47
C GLY A 476 0.27 -11.77 2.60
N GLY A 477 -0.33 -12.90 2.99
CA GLY A 477 0.34 -14.20 3.08
C GLY A 477 -0.68 -15.35 3.08
N ALA A 478 -0.40 -16.38 2.28
CA ALA A 478 -1.21 -17.57 2.05
C ALA A 478 -0.32 -18.78 1.66
N PRO A 479 0.39 -19.38 2.62
CA PRO A 479 1.31 -20.50 2.40
C PRO A 479 0.64 -21.83 1.97
N ASP A 480 -0.70 -21.87 1.96
CA ASP A 480 -1.51 -23.01 1.56
C ASP A 480 -2.26 -22.80 0.23
N VAL A 481 -2.11 -21.61 -0.40
CA VAL A 481 -2.76 -21.29 -1.68
C VAL A 481 -1.71 -21.15 -2.78
N LEU A 482 -1.65 -22.17 -3.64
CA LEU A 482 -0.73 -22.17 -4.78
C LEU A 482 -1.15 -21.14 -5.83
N TYR A 483 -0.17 -20.38 -6.34
CA TYR A 483 -0.28 -19.77 -7.65
C TYR A 483 0.27 -20.68 -8.75
N THR A 484 -0.07 -20.36 -9.99
CA THR A 484 0.58 -20.91 -11.18
C THR A 484 1.14 -19.78 -12.02
N LEU A 485 2.45 -19.79 -12.25
CA LEU A 485 3.14 -18.91 -13.19
C LEU A 485 3.29 -19.63 -14.52
N LYS A 486 2.90 -19.00 -15.62
CA LYS A 486 3.12 -19.46 -16.98
C LYS A 486 3.93 -18.43 -17.74
N VAL A 487 4.95 -18.88 -18.46
CA VAL A 487 5.86 -18.01 -19.22
C VAL A 487 6.09 -18.59 -20.60
N ARG A 488 6.06 -17.76 -21.63
CA ARG A 488 6.43 -18.14 -23.00
C ARG A 488 7.06 -16.95 -23.74
N VAL A 489 7.90 -17.26 -24.73
CA VAL A 489 8.57 -16.25 -25.54
C VAL A 489 8.45 -16.55 -27.03
N ARG A 490 8.58 -15.53 -27.87
CA ARG A 490 8.67 -15.65 -29.34
C ARG A 490 9.44 -14.49 -29.93
N THR A 491 9.73 -14.57 -31.22
CA THR A 491 10.07 -13.38 -32.02
C THR A 491 8.78 -12.59 -32.25
N ASP A 492 8.87 -11.27 -32.10
CA ASP A 492 7.78 -10.37 -32.42
C ASP A 492 7.38 -10.52 -33.90
N PRO A 493 6.10 -10.80 -34.22
CA PRO A 493 5.66 -10.81 -35.60
C PRO A 493 5.67 -9.42 -36.25
N ASP A 494 5.67 -8.33 -35.48
CA ASP A 494 5.78 -6.99 -36.02
C ASP A 494 7.21 -6.72 -36.51
N THR A 495 7.34 -6.45 -37.81
CA THR A 495 8.63 -6.13 -38.44
C THR A 495 9.03 -4.66 -38.31
N HIS A 496 8.14 -3.82 -37.80
CA HIS A 496 8.28 -2.38 -37.66
C HIS A 496 8.56 -1.90 -36.23
N GLU A 497 8.87 -2.84 -35.32
CA GLU A 497 9.29 -2.72 -33.91
C GLU A 497 10.33 -1.64 -33.52
N ARG A 498 10.91 -0.91 -34.49
CA ARG A 498 11.88 0.15 -34.18
C ARG A 498 11.26 1.35 -33.45
N SER A 499 9.92 1.44 -33.41
CA SER A 499 9.15 2.50 -32.76
C SER A 499 8.89 2.27 -31.26
N ASN A 500 9.25 1.10 -30.73
CA ASN A 500 8.62 0.60 -29.52
C ASN A 500 9.39 0.93 -28.23
N LEU A 501 8.75 1.81 -27.44
CA LEU A 501 9.16 2.21 -26.10
C LEU A 501 8.04 1.75 -25.16
N TYR A 502 8.25 0.63 -24.46
CA TYR A 502 7.23 0.09 -23.56
C TYR A 502 6.88 1.13 -22.48
N ALA A 503 5.58 1.35 -22.27
CA ALA A 503 5.09 2.27 -21.26
C ALA A 503 4.01 1.58 -20.44
N ASN A 504 4.09 1.66 -19.10
CA ASN A 504 3.01 1.14 -18.26
C ASN A 504 1.71 1.93 -18.42
N GLU A 505 1.81 3.20 -18.79
CA GLU A 505 0.70 4.08 -19.07
C GLU A 505 1.03 4.95 -20.28
N LEU A 506 0.11 5.05 -21.23
CA LEU A 506 0.18 6.02 -22.30
C LEU A 506 -0.37 7.37 -21.81
N PRO A 507 0.26 8.50 -22.16
CA PRO A 507 -0.38 9.79 -22.05
C PRO A 507 -1.41 9.97 -23.19
N PRO A 508 -2.45 10.80 -22.98
CA PRO A 508 -3.51 10.98 -23.99
C PRO A 508 -2.95 11.53 -25.31
N ILE A 509 -1.88 12.31 -25.19
CA ILE A 509 -1.15 12.98 -26.26
C ILE A 509 0.31 12.58 -26.14
N ILE A 510 0.89 12.10 -27.24
CA ILE A 510 2.31 11.80 -27.37
C ILE A 510 2.88 12.68 -28.48
N PRO A 511 3.79 13.63 -28.18
CA PRO A 511 4.37 14.50 -29.19
C PRO A 511 5.15 13.71 -30.25
N VAL A 512 4.91 14.00 -31.53
CA VAL A 512 5.51 13.27 -32.68
C VAL A 512 7.03 13.32 -32.72
N TRP A 513 7.65 14.37 -32.15
CA TRP A 513 9.11 14.55 -32.15
C TRP A 513 9.85 13.69 -31.12
N ARG A 514 9.14 13.08 -30.16
CA ARG A 514 9.73 12.21 -29.14
C ARG A 514 9.92 10.76 -29.62
N GLN A 515 9.41 10.38 -30.78
CA GLN A 515 9.27 8.97 -31.17
C GLN A 515 10.12 8.60 -32.40
N PRO A 516 10.86 7.48 -32.35
CA PRO A 516 11.43 6.89 -33.55
C PRO A 516 10.29 6.39 -34.44
N ALA A 517 10.20 6.92 -35.66
CA ALA A 517 9.19 6.53 -36.64
C ALA A 517 9.82 5.79 -37.83
N VAL A 518 9.15 4.76 -38.31
CA VAL A 518 9.53 4.00 -39.50
C VAL A 518 9.18 4.79 -40.76
N ASP A 519 10.14 4.96 -41.66
CA ASP A 519 9.91 5.60 -42.96
C ASP A 519 9.08 4.67 -43.88
N ILE A 520 7.92 5.16 -44.32
CA ILE A 520 7.02 4.45 -45.23
C ILE A 520 6.82 5.22 -46.56
N PRO A 521 6.57 4.53 -47.67
CA PRO A 521 6.37 5.17 -48.97
C PRO A 521 5.00 5.84 -49.09
N VAL A 522 4.91 6.79 -50.02
CA VAL A 522 3.64 7.34 -50.53
C VAL A 522 3.45 6.86 -51.97
N HIS A 523 2.31 6.26 -52.26
CA HIS A 523 1.96 5.76 -53.59
C HIS A 523 1.23 6.82 -54.43
N ASP A 524 1.73 7.13 -55.63
CA ASP A 524 1.13 8.15 -56.49
C ASP A 524 0.08 7.58 -57.44
N CYS A 525 -1.16 7.52 -56.97
CA CYS A 525 -2.31 7.06 -57.75
C CYS A 525 -2.55 7.88 -59.01
N THR A 526 -2.13 9.16 -59.05
CA THR A 526 -2.28 9.99 -60.25
C THR A 526 -1.41 9.51 -61.41
N ASN A 527 -0.38 8.71 -61.11
CA ASN A 527 0.52 8.06 -62.04
C ASN A 527 0.27 6.54 -62.17
N GLY A 528 -0.84 6.03 -61.61
CA GLY A 528 -1.22 4.61 -61.66
C GLY A 528 -0.51 3.72 -60.62
N ASP A 529 0.27 4.30 -59.70
CA ASP A 529 0.85 3.62 -58.56
C ASP A 529 -0.08 3.79 -57.35
N CYS A 530 -1.10 2.93 -57.26
CA CYS A 530 -2.00 2.88 -56.12
C CYS A 530 -1.69 1.69 -55.22
N CYS A 531 -2.17 1.75 -53.99
CA CYS A 531 -2.09 0.64 -53.05
C CYS A 531 -2.81 -0.59 -53.62
N GLY A 532 -2.03 -1.63 -53.92
CA GLY A 532 -2.49 -2.93 -54.43
C GLY A 532 -2.21 -4.07 -53.44
N SER A 533 -2.27 -5.33 -53.87
CA SER A 533 -2.21 -6.48 -52.95
C SER A 533 -0.84 -6.76 -52.29
N GLY A 534 0.21 -5.97 -52.58
CA GLY A 534 1.58 -6.21 -52.07
C GLY A 534 2.31 -4.97 -51.53
N ASN A 535 1.63 -3.82 -51.40
CA ASN A 535 2.24 -2.53 -51.04
C ASN A 535 1.71 -1.98 -49.71
N TRP A 536 1.24 -2.86 -48.80
CA TRP A 536 0.69 -2.44 -47.52
C TRP A 536 1.77 -2.42 -46.45
N VAL A 537 1.71 -1.41 -45.58
CA VAL A 537 2.38 -1.45 -44.27
C VAL A 537 1.54 -2.36 -43.39
N THR A 538 2.17 -3.30 -42.69
CA THR A 538 1.52 -4.27 -41.80
C THR A 538 2.17 -4.24 -40.44
N GLY A 539 1.38 -4.38 -39.38
CA GLY A 539 1.87 -4.47 -38.01
C GLY A 539 0.86 -5.15 -37.09
N SER A 540 1.19 -5.24 -35.80
CA SER A 540 0.38 -5.81 -34.73
C SER A 540 0.78 -5.18 -33.40
N LEU A 541 -0.17 -5.04 -32.48
CA LEU A 541 0.12 -4.53 -31.14
C LEU A 541 0.32 -5.71 -30.19
N GLY A 542 1.59 -6.03 -29.91
CA GLY A 542 2.02 -7.27 -29.26
C GLY A 542 1.93 -7.24 -27.74
N TYR A 543 1.81 -6.06 -27.14
CA TYR A 543 1.73 -5.86 -25.69
C TYR A 543 0.90 -4.62 -25.33
N GLU A 544 0.57 -4.48 -24.04
CA GLU A 544 -0.22 -3.34 -23.58
C GLU A 544 0.54 -2.03 -23.80
N SER A 545 -0.14 -1.00 -24.30
CA SER A 545 0.47 0.30 -24.63
C SER A 545 1.50 0.27 -25.76
N ASP A 546 1.53 -0.79 -26.56
CA ASP A 546 2.26 -0.82 -27.82
C ASP A 546 1.75 0.27 -28.78
N ILE A 547 2.68 1.00 -29.39
CA ILE A 547 2.38 2.06 -30.35
C ILE A 547 3.38 2.03 -31.49
N ASP A 548 2.85 1.79 -32.67
CA ASP A 548 3.64 1.86 -33.89
C ASP A 548 3.63 3.26 -34.47
N TRP A 549 4.83 3.81 -34.66
CA TRP A 549 5.03 5.11 -35.30
C TRP A 549 5.62 4.94 -36.69
N TYR A 550 4.92 5.53 -37.66
CA TYR A 550 5.36 5.63 -39.05
C TYR A 550 5.46 7.09 -39.45
N ARG A 551 6.32 7.37 -40.44
CA ARG A 551 6.37 8.69 -41.08
C ARG A 551 6.51 8.57 -42.58
N TYR A 552 5.90 9.52 -43.29
CA TYR A 552 6.02 9.62 -44.74
C TYR A 552 6.30 11.06 -45.16
N PRO A 553 7.09 11.27 -46.23
CA PRO A 553 7.40 12.61 -46.71
C PRO A 553 6.16 13.27 -47.31
N HIS A 554 6.19 14.59 -47.41
CA HIS A 554 5.14 15.36 -48.07
C HIS A 554 4.76 14.74 -49.45
N PRO A 555 3.51 14.28 -49.66
CA PRO A 555 3.10 13.52 -50.86
C PRO A 555 3.35 14.26 -52.18
N CYS A 556 3.42 15.59 -52.14
CA CYS A 556 3.65 16.46 -53.29
C CYS A 556 4.57 17.64 -52.92
N ALA A 557 5.88 17.41 -52.78
CA ALA A 557 6.80 18.46 -52.32
C ALA A 557 6.70 19.77 -53.13
N GLY A 558 6.38 20.88 -52.44
CA GLY A 558 6.25 22.22 -53.03
C GLY A 558 4.97 22.46 -53.83
N GLN A 559 4.03 21.51 -53.82
CA GLN A 559 2.72 21.61 -54.45
C GLN A 559 1.64 21.21 -53.46
N ASP A 560 0.40 21.52 -53.83
CA ASP A 560 -0.79 21.14 -53.10
C ASP A 560 -1.31 19.80 -53.63
N CYS A 561 -1.76 18.90 -52.75
CA CYS A 561 -2.36 17.64 -53.20
C CYS A 561 -3.35 17.05 -52.20
N THR A 562 -4.29 16.27 -52.72
CA THR A 562 -5.19 15.45 -51.91
C THR A 562 -4.57 14.07 -51.69
N ALA A 563 -4.58 13.64 -50.43
CA ALA A 563 -4.08 12.33 -50.00
C ALA A 563 -5.22 11.43 -49.54
N ARG A 564 -4.92 10.14 -49.42
CA ARG A 564 -5.80 9.13 -48.87
C ARG A 564 -4.98 8.10 -48.11
N ILE A 565 -5.45 7.65 -46.95
CA ILE A 565 -4.95 6.45 -46.28
C ILE A 565 -6.03 5.40 -46.36
N VAL A 566 -5.73 4.27 -46.98
CA VAL A 566 -6.59 3.07 -46.93
C VAL A 566 -6.10 2.16 -45.82
N TYR A 567 -7.02 1.56 -45.07
CA TYR A 567 -6.68 0.70 -43.93
C TYR A 567 -7.58 -0.54 -43.90
N ASP A 568 -7.06 -1.58 -43.26
CA ASP A 568 -7.74 -2.84 -42.98
C ASP A 568 -7.22 -3.38 -41.65
N VAL A 569 -8.14 -3.68 -40.73
CA VAL A 569 -7.82 -4.22 -39.42
C VAL A 569 -8.54 -5.54 -39.19
N ASP A 570 -7.84 -6.50 -38.61
CA ASP A 570 -8.42 -7.76 -38.19
C ASP A 570 -9.37 -7.56 -37.00
N GLY A 571 -10.37 -8.43 -36.89
CA GLY A 571 -11.20 -8.50 -35.68
C GLY A 571 -10.49 -9.29 -34.59
N GLY A 572 -10.66 -8.87 -33.35
CA GLY A 572 -9.97 -9.42 -32.20
C GLY A 572 -10.10 -8.50 -30.99
N PRO A 573 -9.36 -8.77 -29.91
CA PRO A 573 -9.44 -8.00 -28.69
C PRO A 573 -8.99 -6.54 -28.91
N VAL A 574 -7.78 -6.31 -29.44
CA VAL A 574 -7.17 -4.98 -29.64
C VAL A 574 -8.10 -4.06 -30.42
N ASP A 575 -8.38 -2.87 -29.89
CA ASP A 575 -9.21 -1.85 -30.51
C ASP A 575 -8.35 -0.81 -31.24
N PHE A 576 -7.83 -1.13 -32.43
CA PHE A 576 -6.94 -0.21 -33.14
C PHE A 576 -7.54 1.18 -33.42
N THR A 577 -6.79 2.24 -33.09
CA THR A 577 -6.96 3.59 -33.63
C THR A 577 -5.78 3.94 -34.53
N ILE A 578 -6.07 4.62 -35.65
CA ILE A 578 -5.05 5.12 -36.59
C ILE A 578 -5.14 6.64 -36.61
N ARG A 579 -4.08 7.31 -36.16
CA ARG A 579 -4.00 8.77 -36.10
C ARG A 579 -2.97 9.30 -37.08
N VAL A 580 -3.28 10.43 -37.70
CA VAL A 580 -2.37 11.14 -38.60
C VAL A 580 -2.05 12.49 -38.00
N SER A 581 -0.76 12.79 -37.85
CA SER A 581 -0.27 14.04 -37.27
C SER A 581 0.72 14.72 -38.22
N ARG A 582 0.79 16.05 -38.14
CA ARG A 582 1.76 16.87 -38.86
C ARG A 582 3.02 17.00 -38.01
N GLN A 583 4.18 17.22 -38.66
CA GLN A 583 5.46 17.39 -37.96
C GLN A 583 5.47 18.53 -36.92
N THR A 584 4.60 19.53 -37.08
CA THR A 584 4.49 20.68 -36.17
C THR A 584 3.38 20.52 -35.11
N ASP A 585 2.69 19.37 -35.09
CA ASP A 585 1.62 19.15 -34.12
C ASP A 585 2.22 18.73 -32.78
N ASP A 586 2.09 19.59 -31.77
CA ASP A 586 2.52 19.32 -30.40
C ASP A 586 1.42 18.67 -29.55
N GLU A 587 0.13 18.80 -29.94
CA GLU A 587 -1.01 18.41 -29.09
C GLU A 587 -2.16 17.63 -29.79
N ASP A 588 -2.44 17.84 -31.08
CA ASP A 588 -3.63 17.26 -31.75
C ASP A 588 -3.29 16.43 -32.99
N SER A 589 -3.91 15.24 -33.12
CA SER A 589 -3.94 14.52 -34.39
C SER A 589 -4.81 15.25 -35.40
N TRP A 590 -4.33 15.37 -36.64
CA TRP A 590 -5.05 16.00 -37.73
C TRP A 590 -6.21 15.14 -38.24
N PHE A 591 -6.08 13.80 -38.20
CA PHE A 591 -7.17 12.85 -38.45
C PHE A 591 -7.08 11.65 -37.52
N GLU A 592 -8.24 11.03 -37.28
CA GLU A 592 -8.35 9.77 -36.56
C GLU A 592 -9.34 8.86 -37.29
N ALA A 593 -8.92 7.62 -37.56
CA ALA A 593 -9.81 6.52 -37.95
C ALA A 593 -10.01 5.58 -36.76
N LEU A 594 -11.16 4.92 -36.75
CA LEU A 594 -11.49 3.85 -35.79
C LEU A 594 -11.60 4.30 -34.32
N ALA A 595 -11.86 5.58 -34.05
CA ALA A 595 -12.09 6.13 -32.71
C ALA A 595 -13.42 5.70 -32.04
N SER A 596 -13.79 4.41 -32.09
CA SER A 596 -14.95 3.88 -31.36
C SER A 596 -14.66 3.68 -29.87
N ASP A 597 -15.71 3.42 -29.07
CA ASP A 597 -15.61 3.01 -27.67
C ASP A 597 -14.86 1.68 -27.52
N GLU A 598 -14.30 1.42 -26.34
CA GLU A 598 -13.66 0.14 -25.97
C GLU A 598 -14.63 -1.04 -26.10
N LEU A 599 -14.21 -2.10 -26.78
CA LEU A 599 -14.97 -3.32 -26.98
C LEU A 599 -14.13 -4.53 -26.58
N ALA A 600 -14.75 -5.49 -25.87
CA ALA A 600 -14.07 -6.74 -25.56
C ALA A 600 -13.54 -7.52 -26.79
N ASN A 601 -14.11 -7.26 -27.98
CA ASN A 601 -13.55 -7.63 -29.28
C ASN A 601 -14.10 -6.69 -30.36
N GLN A 602 -13.25 -5.97 -31.08
CA GLN A 602 -13.67 -5.31 -32.30
C GLN A 602 -13.91 -6.27 -33.47
N LEU A 603 -14.80 -5.86 -34.36
CA LEU A 603 -15.02 -6.52 -35.64
C LEU A 603 -13.96 -6.07 -36.65
N ALA A 604 -13.58 -6.96 -37.57
CA ALA A 604 -12.74 -6.60 -38.71
C ALA A 604 -13.34 -5.42 -39.49
N ARG A 605 -12.51 -4.43 -39.82
CA ARG A 605 -12.94 -3.19 -40.46
C ARG A 605 -11.94 -2.75 -41.52
N SER A 606 -12.45 -2.40 -42.69
CA SER A 606 -11.68 -1.77 -43.76
C SER A 606 -12.27 -0.42 -44.11
N GLY A 607 -11.43 0.56 -44.43
CA GLY A 607 -11.91 1.90 -44.76
C GLY A 607 -10.85 2.78 -45.40
N ALA A 608 -11.18 4.07 -45.50
CA ALA A 608 -10.25 5.08 -45.97
C ALA A 608 -10.44 6.41 -45.20
N LEU A 609 -9.33 7.08 -44.92
CA LEU A 609 -9.28 8.48 -44.51
C LEU A 609 -8.85 9.30 -45.72
N GLY A 610 -9.53 10.42 -45.98
CA GLY A 610 -9.23 11.21 -47.18
C GLY A 610 -9.78 10.60 -48.46
N GLY A 611 -9.46 11.23 -49.59
CA GLY A 611 -9.93 10.80 -50.91
C GLY A 611 -10.53 11.93 -51.74
N THR A 612 -11.18 11.53 -52.83
CA THR A 612 -11.70 12.46 -53.86
C THR A 612 -13.22 12.39 -54.03
N ALA A 613 -13.91 11.51 -53.30
CA ALA A 613 -15.35 11.32 -53.44
C ALA A 613 -16.12 12.33 -52.58
N ALA A 614 -17.34 12.65 -53.02
CA ALA A 614 -18.27 13.46 -52.25
C ALA A 614 -18.75 12.66 -51.02
N GLY A 615 -18.15 12.93 -49.86
CA GLY A 615 -18.38 12.21 -48.60
C GLY A 615 -17.09 11.79 -47.88
N ASP A 616 -15.94 11.82 -48.56
CA ASP A 616 -14.65 11.57 -47.94
C ASP A 616 -14.30 12.72 -46.97
N SER A 617 -13.40 12.47 -46.01
CA SER A 617 -12.82 13.55 -45.19
C SER A 617 -11.84 14.38 -46.02
N CYS A 618 -11.71 15.68 -45.73
CA CYS A 618 -10.75 16.52 -46.44
C CYS A 618 -9.32 16.25 -45.94
N PHE A 619 -8.57 15.41 -46.65
CA PHE A 619 -7.16 15.12 -46.36
C PHE A 619 -6.24 15.78 -47.41
N TYR A 620 -5.60 16.88 -47.02
CA TYR A 620 -4.93 17.80 -47.93
C TYR A 620 -3.52 18.20 -47.50
N ALA A 621 -2.51 17.92 -48.33
CA ALA A 621 -1.14 18.32 -48.09
C ALA A 621 -0.86 19.71 -48.70
N TYR A 622 -0.48 20.67 -47.86
CA TYR A 622 -0.27 22.07 -48.22
C TYR A 622 1.17 22.36 -48.66
N SER A 623 1.33 22.95 -49.85
CA SER A 623 2.61 23.34 -50.44
C SER A 623 3.53 24.14 -49.53
N GLY A 624 2.98 24.94 -48.61
CA GLY A 624 3.75 25.76 -47.66
C GLY A 624 4.57 24.95 -46.65
N HIS A 625 4.26 23.66 -46.45
CA HIS A 625 5.05 22.77 -45.61
C HIS A 625 6.46 22.48 -46.18
N ALA A 626 6.70 22.73 -47.47
CA ALA A 626 7.96 22.39 -48.14
C ALA A 626 9.11 23.41 -47.96
N ALA A 627 8.91 24.52 -47.23
CA ALA A 627 9.82 25.67 -47.25
C ALA A 627 11.18 25.46 -46.54
N SER A 628 11.37 24.41 -45.75
CA SER A 628 12.66 24.11 -45.09
C SER A 628 12.85 22.64 -44.76
N GLY A 629 13.63 21.91 -45.57
CA GLY A 629 14.28 20.66 -45.12
C GLY A 629 13.49 19.35 -45.23
N GLY A 630 12.37 19.31 -45.96
CA GLY A 630 11.54 18.10 -46.12
C GLY A 630 10.58 17.92 -44.94
N PHE A 631 9.29 18.05 -45.21
CA PHE A 631 8.24 17.91 -44.21
C PHE A 631 7.74 16.47 -44.17
N TYR A 632 7.53 15.95 -42.96
CA TYR A 632 6.96 14.64 -42.73
C TYR A 632 5.57 14.72 -42.11
N TYR A 633 4.75 13.75 -42.46
CA TYR A 633 3.55 13.42 -41.73
C TYR A 633 3.81 12.13 -40.97
N TYR A 634 3.15 11.99 -39.82
CA TYR A 634 3.28 10.85 -38.94
C TYR A 634 1.97 10.08 -38.90
N VAL A 635 2.06 8.76 -38.87
CA VAL A 635 0.92 7.87 -38.60
C VAL A 635 1.26 7.12 -37.31
N SER A 636 0.38 7.18 -36.33
CA SER A 636 0.44 6.26 -35.19
C SER A 636 -0.69 5.25 -35.26
N VAL A 637 -0.35 4.00 -34.97
CA VAL A 637 -1.32 2.93 -34.73
C VAL A 637 -1.16 2.51 -33.28
N ARG A 638 -2.24 2.54 -32.52
CA ARG A 638 -2.25 2.16 -31.11
C ARG A 638 -3.59 1.57 -30.74
N ASP A 639 -3.67 1.00 -29.55
CA ASP A 639 -4.93 0.58 -28.97
C ASP A 639 -5.76 1.80 -28.52
N VAL A 640 -7.08 1.72 -28.71
CA VAL A 640 -8.02 2.63 -28.06
C VAL A 640 -8.01 2.25 -26.60
N LEU A 641 -7.79 3.24 -25.73
CA LEU A 641 -7.81 3.01 -24.30
C LEU A 641 -8.72 4.06 -23.69
N GLU A 642 -9.93 3.66 -23.30
CA GLU A 642 -10.98 4.55 -22.75
C GLU A 642 -10.63 5.15 -21.36
N LEU A 643 -9.43 4.89 -20.82
CA LEU A 643 -8.93 5.37 -19.52
C LEU A 643 -9.00 6.90 -19.33
N TYR A 644 -9.22 7.69 -20.40
CA TYR A 644 -9.31 9.15 -20.35
C TYR A 644 -10.71 9.71 -20.09
N ASN A 645 -11.70 8.90 -19.72
CA ASN A 645 -12.82 9.48 -18.98
C ASN A 645 -12.30 9.95 -17.60
N ASN A 646 -12.80 11.07 -17.07
CA ASN A 646 -12.32 11.73 -15.84
C ASN A 646 -12.40 10.87 -14.55
N SER A 647 -12.63 9.56 -14.64
CA SER A 647 -12.75 8.64 -13.52
C SER A 647 -11.50 7.78 -13.26
N GLY A 648 -10.54 7.69 -14.20
CA GLY A 648 -9.29 6.94 -14.01
C GLY A 648 -9.50 5.44 -13.76
N LEU A 649 -10.59 4.87 -14.26
CA LEU A 649 -11.00 3.50 -14.00
C LEU A 649 -10.46 2.54 -15.05
N VAL A 650 -9.46 1.73 -14.68
CA VAL A 650 -9.07 0.53 -15.44
C VAL A 650 -10.16 -0.52 -15.30
N ARG A 651 -10.67 -1.03 -16.43
CA ARG A 651 -11.52 -2.21 -16.44
C ARG A 651 -10.68 -3.45 -16.82
N PRO A 652 -10.98 -4.65 -16.30
CA PRO A 652 -10.28 -5.87 -16.69
C PRO A 652 -10.27 -6.11 -18.21
N GLU A 653 -11.31 -5.66 -18.92
CA GLU A 653 -11.47 -5.76 -20.37
C GLU A 653 -10.85 -4.61 -21.17
N SER A 654 -10.42 -3.52 -20.55
CA SER A 654 -9.83 -2.36 -21.25
C SER A 654 -8.31 -2.46 -21.37
N ARG A 655 -7.77 -3.66 -21.27
CA ARG A 655 -6.33 -3.93 -21.29
C ARG A 655 -6.14 -5.16 -22.13
N ASP A 656 -5.96 -4.94 -23.41
CA ASP A 656 -5.69 -6.03 -24.32
C ASP A 656 -4.53 -5.73 -25.24
N TRP A 657 -4.07 -6.81 -25.84
CA TRP A 657 -3.01 -6.88 -26.81
C TRP A 657 -3.18 -8.20 -27.53
N SER A 658 -2.65 -8.30 -28.74
CA SER A 658 -2.67 -9.55 -29.48
C SER A 658 -1.62 -9.50 -30.57
N PRO A 659 -0.48 -10.19 -30.40
CA PRO A 659 0.50 -10.32 -31.48
C PRO A 659 -0.05 -11.15 -32.65
N GLU A 660 -1.23 -11.75 -32.52
CA GLU A 660 -1.93 -12.44 -33.60
C GLU A 660 -2.93 -11.56 -34.36
N GLN A 661 -3.36 -10.43 -33.80
CA GLN A 661 -4.29 -9.51 -34.45
C GLN A 661 -3.50 -8.45 -35.21
N THR A 662 -3.70 -8.39 -36.52
CA THR A 662 -2.90 -7.51 -37.38
C THR A 662 -3.71 -6.33 -37.87
N TYR A 663 -3.00 -5.24 -38.18
CA TYR A 663 -3.51 -4.14 -38.97
C TYR A 663 -2.65 -3.97 -40.21
N ARG A 664 -3.22 -3.31 -41.22
CA ARG A 664 -2.47 -2.83 -42.36
C ARG A 664 -3.03 -1.52 -42.89
N PHE A 665 -2.16 -0.66 -43.39
CA PHE A 665 -2.56 0.57 -44.05
C PHE A 665 -1.63 0.93 -45.20
N CYS A 666 -2.05 1.89 -46.04
CA CYS A 666 -1.27 2.36 -47.16
C CYS A 666 -1.60 3.82 -47.50
N VAL A 667 -0.57 4.62 -47.77
CA VAL A 667 -0.69 6.07 -48.02
C VAL A 667 -0.65 6.36 -49.52
N GLU A 668 -1.64 7.07 -50.02
CA GLU A 668 -1.80 7.41 -51.42
C GLU A 668 -1.89 8.93 -51.65
N LYS A 669 -1.26 9.38 -52.73
CA LYS A 669 -1.56 10.68 -53.35
C LYS A 669 -2.60 10.46 -54.44
N VAL A 670 -3.79 11.01 -54.27
CA VAL A 670 -4.94 10.74 -55.16
C VAL A 670 -5.26 11.89 -56.11
N TYR A 671 -4.77 13.11 -55.85
CA TYR A 671 -4.98 14.26 -56.76
C TYR A 671 -3.86 15.32 -56.64
N ASN A 672 -3.53 16.02 -57.73
CA ASN A 672 -2.43 17.00 -57.82
C ASN A 672 -2.80 18.44 -57.41
N ALA A 673 -3.90 18.62 -56.68
CA ALA A 673 -4.37 19.92 -56.20
C ALA A 673 -5.33 19.71 -55.01
N CYS A 674 -5.84 20.81 -54.44
CA CYS A 674 -7.03 20.77 -53.60
C CYS A 674 -8.26 20.36 -54.44
N LEU A 675 -9.01 19.34 -53.99
CA LEU A 675 -10.25 18.93 -54.62
C LEU A 675 -11.46 19.33 -53.78
N GLU A 676 -12.39 20.07 -54.39
CA GLU A 676 -13.69 20.42 -53.81
C GLU A 676 -14.84 19.67 -54.53
N PRO A 677 -15.75 18.99 -53.80
CA PRO A 677 -15.57 18.37 -52.48
C PRO A 677 -14.52 17.23 -52.52
N PRO A 678 -13.98 16.75 -51.38
CA PRO A 678 -14.43 16.97 -50.00
C PRO A 678 -13.83 18.18 -49.27
N CYS A 679 -12.82 18.85 -49.84
CA CYS A 679 -12.20 20.03 -49.23
C CYS A 679 -12.89 21.35 -49.64
N GLN A 680 -12.47 22.45 -49.02
CA GLN A 680 -12.80 23.82 -49.41
C GLN A 680 -11.52 24.67 -49.54
N VAL A 681 -11.47 25.53 -50.55
CA VAL A 681 -10.42 26.49 -50.84
C VAL A 681 -10.74 27.80 -50.11
N TYR A 682 -9.77 28.25 -49.32
CA TYR A 682 -9.74 29.53 -48.61
C TYR A 682 -8.65 30.43 -49.20
N GLU A 683 -8.71 31.72 -48.88
CA GLU A 683 -7.65 32.67 -49.25
C GLU A 683 -6.27 32.29 -48.67
N THR A 684 -6.26 31.52 -47.57
CA THR A 684 -5.07 31.05 -46.86
C THR A 684 -4.63 29.62 -47.24
N GLY A 685 -5.30 28.96 -48.17
CA GLY A 685 -5.01 27.57 -48.57
C GLY A 685 -6.27 26.70 -48.61
N CYS A 686 -6.11 25.39 -48.77
CA CYS A 686 -7.22 24.44 -48.77
C CYS A 686 -7.35 23.73 -47.43
N GLY A 687 -8.58 23.44 -47.01
CA GLY A 687 -8.84 22.83 -45.71
C GLY A 687 -10.23 22.22 -45.59
N ILE A 688 -10.53 21.74 -44.39
CA ILE A 688 -11.82 21.15 -44.04
C ILE A 688 -12.91 22.22 -44.19
N PRO A 689 -14.06 21.93 -44.85
CA PRO A 689 -15.17 22.86 -44.93
C PRO A 689 -15.63 23.35 -43.55
N GLN A 690 -15.61 24.66 -43.32
CA GLN A 690 -16.17 25.28 -42.12
C GLN A 690 -17.70 25.25 -42.21
N GLN A 691 -18.36 24.77 -41.16
CA GLN A 691 -19.84 24.74 -41.07
C GLN A 691 -20.44 26.13 -40.89
#